data_AF-Q09DD1-F1
#
_entry.id   AF-Q09DD1-F1
#
_cell.length_a   1.000
_cell.length_b   1.000
_cell.length_c   1.000
_cell.angle_alpha   90.00
_cell.angle_beta   90.00
_cell.angle_gamma   90.00
#
_symmetry.space_group_name_H-M   'P 1'
#
loop_
_entity.id
_entity.type
_entity.pdbx_description
1 polymer ?
#
loop_
_entity_poly.entity_id
_entity_poly.type
_entity_poly.pdbx_seq_one_letter_code
_entity_poly.pdbx_strand_id
1 'polypeptide(L)'
;MPSVRQDPIAIIGMGCVLPDAPDVPSFWRNLQSGHVAVRKLAGARWDWSQYGSEDPGAANRTYSLMGAPAGDLRFDWKKFKLPPIETRLLHTIEMMVMEAAYQALVGAGYTPERTFARDRVAVVAGSSGMGRKSNQGFNFKWRLPEMLLAAQQTGVWRELSSAQAAEVAATVQKDFIQRYIEQSDDWAFWGFMSPVLGRICSLFDLQGPHFCVDAHAASGLAAMEVAVQGLMSGEWDMALVGAASPALSPMEYVLHSKLRRLSPNGVFPLDARANGTALGEGAVMLLIKRLEAAEREGDPIYAVLRGVGGVSRGSGPVMTATDPQVHQRAAAEALARAGVELASISYLETGATGVPGWDAHIVSGLAGAYQGARQVSLGAVAESVGDLQTTSSLAAMLKVIHSLRSRTLIPQRSFQERHPEIPLEGTPFRIQAEPSWPEQGPLRAGIHAAGFGGVAYHAVLEAYAPEGPRPPVQAVAPRPPPEPIAIVGLACRYPGASNAEALWENGLHGRSSVADIPEKRWPVSLYHDGKRPATRGKEAFFRVYAPKSALVEDTPFPFKEFGVPPAAVAQMDPSQRWCLEVAREALGDAGYGSQRTLPLERTAVIVATTPGNHQEVMVEAQLAYPEFAEVYRQALLSSGVPVAQVERFIVEARRLFQGQSPPIMSETLPGLLNSAPATRLARALNARGPAFTVESACASTLAALSLSIQGLRDGRWDAALAGGVWSQITAPYCVNMCFVGAVSPTGETRPFSKDADGFVHGEGCGMFVLKRLSDARRDGDRIHAVIAGMGASTDGRGKSIFASQERGQELAMQRALADSRAEPGSIQYVEAHGSGMPEGDIPEAGALLKVYGRKDNPVAVGALKPLIGHSYIASGAAGIIRAVLALQRRTLPPIFTGPTLNPNIPWNDQLVFHREPRGWPSSGGPRRAAVNAYGFGGTNYHVVLEECAE
;
A
#
# COMPACT_ATOMS: atom_id res chain seq x y z
N MET A 1 -11.66 -13.21 24.50
CA MET A 1 -10.43 -13.79 25.11
C MET A 1 -9.40 -12.68 25.25
N PRO A 2 -8.52 -12.69 26.28
CA PRO A 2 -7.37 -11.78 26.31
C PRO A 2 -6.50 -11.97 25.05
N SER A 3 -5.77 -10.93 24.62
CA SER A 3 -4.84 -11.05 23.49
C SER A 3 -3.81 -12.13 23.77
N VAL A 4 -3.50 -12.95 22.77
CA VAL A 4 -2.55 -14.05 22.90
C VAL A 4 -1.17 -13.44 23.13
N ARG A 5 -0.47 -13.90 24.18
CA ARG A 5 0.91 -13.51 24.44
C ARG A 5 1.75 -13.80 23.20
N GLN A 6 2.56 -12.83 22.81
CA GLN A 6 3.43 -12.95 21.64
C GLN A 6 4.74 -13.62 22.05
N ASP A 7 5.21 -14.58 21.25
CA ASP A 7 6.55 -15.12 21.43
C ASP A 7 7.62 -14.08 21.05
N PRO A 8 8.76 -14.06 21.75
CA PRO A 8 9.81 -13.08 21.46
C PRO A 8 10.37 -13.19 20.04
N ILE A 9 10.55 -12.03 19.40
CA ILE A 9 11.12 -11.90 18.05
C ILE A 9 12.48 -11.22 18.15
N ALA A 10 13.51 -11.84 17.60
CA ALA A 10 14.84 -11.26 17.49
C ALA A 10 14.90 -10.30 16.30
N ILE A 11 15.48 -9.12 16.53
CA ILE A 11 15.94 -8.23 15.47
C ILE A 11 17.40 -8.57 15.19
N ILE A 12 17.65 -9.14 14.02
CA ILE A 12 18.94 -9.73 13.66
C ILE A 12 19.71 -8.96 12.59
N GLY A 13 19.08 -7.98 11.95
CA GLY A 13 19.70 -7.13 10.93
C GLY A 13 19.04 -5.77 10.89
N MET A 14 19.81 -4.75 10.53
CA MET A 14 19.31 -3.37 10.42
C MET A 14 20.01 -2.62 9.29
N GLY A 15 19.25 -1.79 8.60
CA GLY A 15 19.73 -0.92 7.54
C GLY A 15 18.85 0.31 7.41
N CYS A 16 19.43 1.44 7.01
CA CYS A 16 18.66 2.64 6.79
C CYS A 16 19.31 3.59 5.80
N VAL A 17 18.49 4.43 5.18
CA VAL A 17 18.91 5.68 4.56
C VAL A 17 18.00 6.78 5.09
N LEU A 18 18.55 7.63 5.94
CA LEU A 18 17.84 8.69 6.67
C LEU A 18 18.50 10.05 6.39
N PRO A 19 17.87 11.19 6.78
CA PRO A 19 18.44 12.51 6.59
C PRO A 19 19.83 12.64 7.21
N ASP A 20 20.82 13.04 6.41
CA ASP A 20 22.25 13.09 6.75
C ASP A 20 22.86 11.77 7.28
N ALA A 21 22.22 10.63 7.03
CA ALA A 21 22.64 9.32 7.52
C ALA A 21 22.43 8.23 6.46
N PRO A 22 23.47 7.90 5.66
CA PRO A 22 23.37 6.89 4.61
C PRO A 22 23.34 5.43 5.15
N ASP A 23 23.58 5.27 6.44
CA ASP A 23 23.64 3.99 7.14
C ASP A 23 23.33 4.16 8.63
N VAL A 24 23.09 3.03 9.30
CA VAL A 24 22.73 3.00 10.73
C VAL A 24 23.82 3.57 11.64
N PRO A 25 25.13 3.26 11.46
CA PRO A 25 26.19 3.88 12.26
C PRO A 25 26.23 5.40 12.16
N SER A 26 25.99 5.97 10.99
CA SER A 26 25.93 7.43 10.79
C SER A 26 24.70 8.03 11.46
N PHE A 27 23.54 7.38 11.36
CA PHE A 27 22.34 7.79 12.09
C PHE A 27 22.59 7.85 13.60
N TRP A 28 23.19 6.80 14.17
CA TRP A 28 23.48 6.76 15.60
C TRP A 28 24.46 7.87 16.02
N ARG A 29 25.54 8.10 15.26
CA ARG A 29 26.48 9.20 15.55
C ARG A 29 25.81 10.57 15.52
N ASN A 30 24.90 10.80 14.57
CA ASN A 30 24.13 12.04 14.47
C ASN A 30 23.27 12.27 15.72
N LEU A 31 22.60 11.23 16.22
CA LEU A 31 21.82 11.33 17.47
C LEU A 31 22.71 11.65 18.67
N GLN A 32 23.87 10.98 18.79
CA GLN A 32 24.80 11.21 19.90
C GLN A 32 25.34 12.65 19.93
N SER A 33 25.71 13.19 18.78
CA SER A 33 26.26 14.54 18.66
C SER A 33 25.19 15.65 18.78
N GLY A 34 23.90 15.29 18.75
CA GLY A 34 22.81 16.27 18.71
C GLY A 34 22.66 16.93 17.34
N HIS A 35 23.08 16.26 16.26
CA HIS A 35 22.89 16.73 14.90
C HIS A 35 21.40 16.83 14.55
N VAL A 36 21.02 17.93 13.90
CA VAL A 36 19.66 18.19 13.43
C VAL A 36 19.68 18.31 11.92
N ALA A 37 19.06 17.35 11.24
CA ALA A 37 18.96 17.31 9.78
C ALA A 37 17.79 18.16 9.24
N VAL A 38 16.90 18.62 10.12
CA VAL A 38 15.82 19.56 9.77
C VAL A 38 16.41 20.91 9.39
N ARG A 39 16.13 21.38 8.18
CA ARG A 39 16.65 22.65 7.65
C ARG A 39 15.67 23.29 6.68
N LYS A 40 15.89 24.56 6.35
CA LYS A 40 15.14 25.22 5.26
C LYS A 40 15.52 24.57 3.93
N LEU A 41 14.53 24.09 3.20
CA LEU A 41 14.72 23.47 1.89
C LEU A 41 15.23 24.53 0.89
N ALA A 42 16.37 24.24 0.25
CA ALA A 42 16.96 25.10 -0.76
C ALA A 42 16.34 24.85 -2.14
N GLY A 43 16.49 25.82 -3.05
CA GLY A 43 15.91 25.79 -4.40
C GLY A 43 16.47 24.75 -5.38
N ALA A 44 17.36 23.85 -4.92
CA ALA A 44 18.00 22.86 -5.78
C ALA A 44 17.04 21.76 -6.27
N ARG A 45 16.00 21.41 -5.49
CA ARG A 45 14.96 20.44 -5.90
C ARG A 45 13.72 21.09 -6.50
N TRP A 46 13.31 22.26 -5.99
CA TRP A 46 12.10 22.97 -6.42
C TRP A 46 12.26 24.48 -6.35
N ASP A 47 11.61 25.21 -7.24
CA ASP A 47 11.48 26.66 -7.12
C ASP A 47 10.38 27.01 -6.10
N TRP A 48 10.79 27.11 -4.84
CA TRP A 48 9.88 27.42 -3.74
C TRP A 48 9.20 28.79 -3.83
N SER A 49 9.69 29.73 -4.68
CA SER A 49 8.98 30.99 -4.89
C SER A 49 7.58 30.78 -5.50
N GLN A 50 7.39 29.65 -6.20
CA GLN A 50 6.13 29.23 -6.80
C GLN A 50 5.22 28.50 -5.82
N TYR A 51 5.64 28.24 -4.59
CA TYR A 51 4.87 27.43 -3.65
C TYR A 51 4.82 28.05 -2.25
N GLY A 52 5.76 28.91 -1.89
CA GLY A 52 5.82 29.58 -0.60
C GLY A 52 4.88 30.78 -0.50
N SER A 53 4.36 31.02 0.70
CA SER A 53 3.75 32.27 1.11
C SER A 53 3.82 32.43 2.62
N GLU A 54 4.17 33.60 3.12
CA GLU A 54 4.12 33.85 4.57
C GLU A 54 2.69 33.83 5.11
N ASP A 55 1.67 34.05 4.26
CA ASP A 55 0.26 33.91 4.62
C ASP A 55 -0.15 32.43 4.63
N PRO A 56 -0.45 31.84 5.80
CA PRO A 56 -0.91 30.46 5.88
C PRO A 56 -2.30 30.22 5.27
N GLY A 57 -3.05 31.29 4.97
CA GLY A 57 -4.33 31.26 4.25
C GLY A 57 -4.18 31.20 2.73
N ALA A 58 -3.01 31.52 2.19
CA ALA A 58 -2.79 31.65 0.75
C ALA A 58 -3.19 30.39 -0.03
N ALA A 59 -3.95 30.57 -1.10
CA ALA A 59 -4.44 29.47 -1.92
C ALA A 59 -3.26 28.74 -2.60
N ASN A 60 -3.24 27.41 -2.50
CA ASN A 60 -2.24 26.56 -3.17
C ASN A 60 -0.77 26.90 -2.82
N ARG A 61 -0.53 27.44 -1.62
CA ARG A 61 0.80 27.76 -1.10
C ARG A 61 1.06 27.07 0.25
N THR A 62 2.34 26.92 0.58
CA THR A 62 2.85 26.49 1.89
C THR A 62 3.46 27.65 2.64
N TYR A 63 3.26 27.71 3.96
CA TYR A 63 3.86 28.73 4.82
C TYR A 63 5.15 28.29 5.51
N SER A 64 5.52 27.02 5.35
CA SER A 64 6.80 26.50 5.84
C SER A 64 7.55 25.80 4.72
N LEU A 65 8.88 25.95 4.77
CA LEU A 65 9.85 25.28 3.91
C LEU A 65 10.85 24.47 4.74
N MET A 66 10.53 24.16 6.00
CA MET A 66 11.39 23.32 6.83
C MET A 66 11.20 21.86 6.44
N GLY A 67 12.30 21.12 6.28
CA GLY A 67 12.27 19.69 5.97
C GLY A 67 13.58 18.98 6.28
N ALA A 68 13.52 17.65 6.29
CA ALA A 68 14.67 16.77 6.49
C ALA A 68 14.80 15.84 5.28
N PRO A 69 15.37 16.32 4.17
CA PRO A 69 15.58 15.49 2.99
C PRO A 69 16.67 14.44 3.25
N ALA A 70 16.49 13.23 2.71
CA ALA A 70 17.58 12.27 2.63
C ALA A 70 18.45 12.62 1.39
N GLY A 71 19.78 12.72 1.59
CA GLY A 71 20.72 13.32 0.62
C GLY A 71 21.02 12.48 -0.63
N ASP A 72 22.04 12.88 -1.41
CA ASP A 72 22.46 12.22 -2.65
C ASP A 72 23.07 10.83 -2.40
N LEU A 73 22.20 9.82 -2.28
CA LEU A 73 22.60 8.42 -2.19
C LEU A 73 23.45 8.03 -3.40
N ARG A 74 24.71 7.66 -3.17
CA ARG A 74 25.55 7.04 -4.20
C ARG A 74 25.13 5.60 -4.40
N PHE A 75 24.30 5.36 -5.42
CA PHE A 75 23.78 4.03 -5.71
C PHE A 75 24.77 3.18 -6.50
N ASP A 76 25.22 2.07 -5.90
CA ASP A 76 26.09 1.09 -6.57
C ASP A 76 25.28 0.15 -7.46
N TRP A 77 25.11 0.53 -8.73
CA TRP A 77 24.35 -0.25 -9.70
C TRP A 77 24.90 -1.67 -9.93
N LYS A 78 26.20 -1.89 -9.74
CA LYS A 78 26.81 -3.23 -9.91
C LYS A 78 26.39 -4.16 -8.79
N LYS A 79 26.42 -3.66 -7.55
CA LYS A 79 25.92 -4.36 -6.36
C LYS A 79 24.48 -4.84 -6.55
N PHE A 80 23.62 -4.04 -7.18
CA PHE A 80 22.21 -4.38 -7.42
C PHE A 80 21.94 -5.07 -8.76
N LYS A 81 22.98 -5.37 -9.56
CA LYS A 81 22.87 -6.02 -10.89
C LYS A 81 21.95 -5.26 -11.85
N LEU A 82 21.96 -3.93 -11.79
CA LEU A 82 21.15 -3.07 -12.66
C LEU A 82 22.03 -2.38 -13.71
N PRO A 83 21.71 -2.45 -15.01
CA PRO A 83 22.42 -1.69 -16.04
C PRO A 83 22.42 -0.17 -15.73
N PRO A 84 23.48 0.58 -16.06
CA PRO A 84 23.56 2.02 -15.79
C PRO A 84 22.43 2.86 -16.41
N ILE A 85 21.81 2.38 -17.49
CA ILE A 85 20.67 3.06 -18.10
C ILE A 85 19.40 2.88 -17.27
N GLU A 86 19.20 1.72 -16.64
CA GLU A 86 18.05 1.46 -15.77
C GLU A 86 18.16 2.21 -14.46
N THR A 87 19.37 2.48 -13.95
CA THR A 87 19.55 3.19 -12.69
C THR A 87 19.12 4.65 -12.75
N ARG A 88 19.16 5.27 -13.94
CA ARG A 88 18.58 6.61 -14.17
C ARG A 88 17.06 6.63 -14.06
N LEU A 89 16.41 5.46 -14.19
CA LEU A 89 14.96 5.33 -14.18
C LEU A 89 14.39 5.03 -12.79
N LEU A 90 15.25 4.74 -11.80
CA LEU A 90 14.82 4.39 -10.46
C LEU A 90 14.37 5.62 -9.68
N HIS A 91 13.33 5.42 -8.86
CA HIS A 91 12.94 6.43 -7.90
C HIS A 91 13.99 6.56 -6.78
N THR A 92 14.18 7.75 -6.21
CA THR A 92 15.18 7.92 -5.13
C THR A 92 14.79 7.07 -3.92
N ILE A 93 13.51 7.02 -3.57
CA ILE A 93 12.99 6.15 -2.50
C ILE A 93 13.23 4.67 -2.81
N GLU A 94 13.11 4.24 -4.08
CA GLU A 94 13.43 2.86 -4.49
C GLU A 94 14.90 2.53 -4.21
N MET A 95 15.82 3.44 -4.56
CA MET A 95 17.24 3.27 -4.25
C MET A 95 17.51 3.20 -2.74
N MET A 96 16.85 4.04 -1.94
CA MET A 96 16.98 4.07 -0.47
C MET A 96 16.52 2.75 0.16
N VAL A 97 15.39 2.22 -0.28
CA VAL A 97 14.83 0.95 0.21
C VAL A 97 15.74 -0.21 -0.16
N MET A 98 16.22 -0.27 -1.41
CA MET A 98 17.16 -1.31 -1.85
C MET A 98 18.47 -1.27 -1.05
N GLU A 99 18.99 -0.07 -0.78
CA GLU A 99 20.20 0.11 0.03
C GLU A 99 19.98 -0.33 1.48
N ALA A 100 18.91 0.15 2.13
CA ALA A 100 18.58 -0.23 3.49
C ALA A 100 18.33 -1.74 3.62
N ALA A 101 17.65 -2.37 2.65
CA ALA A 101 17.41 -3.80 2.62
C ALA A 101 18.70 -4.60 2.52
N TYR A 102 19.61 -4.17 1.64
CA TYR A 102 20.91 -4.80 1.50
C TYR A 102 21.72 -4.67 2.80
N GLN A 103 21.77 -3.48 3.41
CA GLN A 103 22.45 -3.28 4.69
C GLN A 103 21.91 -4.21 5.78
N ALA A 104 20.59 -4.35 5.88
CA ALA A 104 19.95 -5.20 6.88
C ALA A 104 20.28 -6.70 6.68
N LEU A 105 20.16 -7.20 5.45
CA LEU A 105 20.42 -8.61 5.13
C LEU A 105 21.91 -8.95 5.28
N VAL A 106 22.80 -8.15 4.68
CA VAL A 106 24.24 -8.40 4.72
C VAL A 106 24.81 -8.16 6.11
N GLY A 107 24.31 -7.17 6.85
CA GLY A 107 24.69 -6.93 8.25
C GLY A 107 24.36 -8.10 9.18
N ALA A 108 23.30 -8.87 8.86
CA ALA A 108 22.93 -10.11 9.53
C ALA A 108 23.68 -11.35 8.99
N GLY A 109 24.56 -11.18 8.00
CA GLY A 109 25.33 -12.26 7.37
C GLY A 109 24.60 -12.99 6.23
N TYR A 110 23.43 -12.54 5.80
CA TYR A 110 22.68 -13.13 4.69
C TYR A 110 23.03 -12.40 3.38
N THR A 111 23.95 -12.96 2.60
CA THR A 111 24.39 -12.38 1.31
C THR A 111 23.72 -13.07 0.12
N PRO A 112 23.65 -12.42 -1.06
CA PRO A 112 23.10 -13.05 -2.26
C PRO A 112 23.80 -14.36 -2.65
N GLU A 113 25.10 -14.50 -2.33
CA GLU A 113 25.96 -15.65 -2.63
C GLU A 113 25.90 -16.76 -1.57
N ARG A 114 25.51 -16.45 -0.31
CA ARG A 114 25.44 -17.42 0.78
C ARG A 114 24.25 -18.37 0.60
N THR A 115 24.45 -19.67 0.78
CA THR A 115 23.34 -20.63 0.85
C THR A 115 22.63 -20.51 2.21
N PHE A 116 21.31 -20.30 2.20
CA PHE A 116 20.43 -20.32 3.38
C PHE A 116 18.99 -20.63 2.94
N ALA A 117 18.09 -20.91 3.88
CA ALA A 117 16.69 -21.16 3.59
C ALA A 117 16.00 -19.88 3.10
N ARG A 118 15.69 -19.81 1.80
CA ARG A 118 15.08 -18.63 1.14
C ARG A 118 13.58 -18.77 0.90
N ASP A 119 13.09 -20.00 1.01
CA ASP A 119 11.74 -20.36 0.60
C ASP A 119 10.69 -19.55 1.36
N ARG A 120 10.88 -19.36 2.67
CA ARG A 120 9.88 -18.76 3.57
C ARG A 120 10.36 -17.43 4.16
N VAL A 121 11.02 -16.63 3.34
CA VAL A 121 11.49 -15.29 3.70
C VAL A 121 10.58 -14.24 3.07
N ALA A 122 9.76 -13.58 3.88
CA ALA A 122 8.85 -12.53 3.42
C ALA A 122 9.54 -11.16 3.40
N VAL A 123 9.03 -10.26 2.56
CA VAL A 123 9.48 -8.85 2.52
C VAL A 123 8.27 -7.92 2.64
N VAL A 124 8.19 -7.18 3.74
CA VAL A 124 7.03 -6.33 4.06
C VAL A 124 7.49 -4.90 4.31
N ALA A 125 6.82 -3.91 3.74
CA ALA A 125 7.15 -2.50 4.00
C ALA A 125 5.93 -1.63 4.34
N GLY A 126 6.09 -0.73 5.31
CA GLY A 126 5.16 0.35 5.56
C GLY A 126 5.35 1.49 4.54
N SER A 127 4.37 1.78 3.69
CA SER A 127 4.49 2.83 2.67
C SER A 127 3.13 3.30 2.16
N SER A 128 2.98 4.61 2.01
CA SER A 128 1.86 5.26 1.31
C SER A 128 2.15 5.51 -0.17
N GLY A 129 3.16 4.84 -0.74
CA GLY A 129 3.73 5.11 -2.04
C GLY A 129 5.08 5.82 -1.95
N MET A 130 5.76 5.94 -3.09
CA MET A 130 7.09 6.56 -3.15
C MET A 130 7.06 8.09 -3.25
N GLY A 131 5.89 8.71 -3.39
CA GLY A 131 5.77 10.13 -3.71
C GLY A 131 6.25 10.45 -5.12
N ARG A 132 6.50 11.73 -5.40
CA ARG A 132 7.00 12.23 -6.70
C ARG A 132 8.23 13.10 -6.48
N LYS A 133 9.21 13.03 -7.39
CA LYS A 133 10.38 13.92 -7.35
C LYS A 133 9.99 15.36 -7.73
N SER A 134 8.97 15.52 -8.57
CA SER A 134 8.47 16.81 -9.05
C SER A 134 6.94 16.87 -9.05
N ASN A 135 6.37 18.09 -9.00
CA ASN A 135 4.93 18.26 -9.20
C ASN A 135 4.51 18.00 -10.66
N GLN A 136 5.41 18.18 -11.63
CA GLN A 136 5.24 17.71 -13.01
C GLN A 136 5.45 16.20 -13.17
N GLY A 137 5.28 15.45 -12.08
CA GLY A 137 5.49 14.02 -12.00
C GLY A 137 4.62 13.22 -12.98
N PHE A 138 4.76 11.91 -12.87
CA PHE A 138 4.21 10.94 -13.80
C PHE A 138 2.77 11.18 -14.27
N ASN A 139 1.84 11.61 -13.42
CA ASN A 139 0.44 11.79 -13.83
C ASN A 139 0.22 13.05 -14.66
N PHE A 140 0.99 14.11 -14.40
CA PHE A 140 0.84 15.37 -15.11
C PHE A 140 1.45 15.31 -16.50
N LYS A 141 2.63 14.68 -16.64
CA LYS A 141 3.39 14.70 -17.89
C LYS A 141 2.60 14.18 -19.10
N TRP A 142 1.67 13.24 -18.88
CA TRP A 142 0.89 12.66 -19.96
C TRP A 142 -0.28 13.53 -20.45
N ARG A 143 -0.55 14.68 -19.82
CA ARG A 143 -1.71 15.53 -20.13
C ARG A 143 -1.44 16.67 -21.13
N LEU A 144 -0.28 16.68 -21.78
CA LEU A 144 0.06 17.70 -22.77
C LEU A 144 -1.05 17.96 -23.83
N PRO A 145 -1.75 16.94 -24.38
CA PRO A 145 -2.83 17.17 -25.34
C PRO A 145 -3.98 18.02 -24.79
N GLU A 146 -4.41 17.77 -23.55
CA GLU A 146 -5.45 18.56 -22.87
C GLU A 146 -5.00 20.01 -22.66
N MET A 147 -3.73 20.19 -22.32
CA MET A 147 -3.15 21.50 -22.10
C MET A 147 -3.03 22.31 -23.40
N LEU A 148 -2.62 21.68 -24.50
CA LEU A 148 -2.56 22.31 -25.82
C LEU A 148 -3.96 22.68 -26.32
N LEU A 149 -4.97 21.84 -26.08
CA LEU A 149 -6.35 22.18 -26.38
C LEU A 149 -6.81 23.42 -25.60
N ALA A 150 -6.56 23.46 -24.28
CA ALA A 150 -6.91 24.61 -23.45
C ALA A 150 -6.21 25.89 -23.92
N ALA A 151 -4.93 25.81 -24.32
CA ALA A 151 -4.20 26.93 -24.90
C ALA A 151 -4.83 27.45 -26.20
N GLN A 152 -5.20 26.55 -27.11
CA GLN A 152 -5.83 26.89 -28.40
C GLN A 152 -7.18 27.59 -28.25
N GLN A 153 -7.85 27.39 -27.12
CA GLN A 153 -9.15 27.99 -26.83
C GLN A 153 -9.05 29.42 -26.27
N THR A 154 -7.86 29.86 -25.86
CA THR A 154 -7.65 31.23 -25.33
C THR A 154 -7.86 32.31 -26.39
N GLY A 155 -8.26 33.51 -25.96
CA GLY A 155 -8.38 34.67 -26.85
C GLY A 155 -7.04 35.02 -27.49
N VAL A 156 -5.96 35.00 -26.70
CA VAL A 156 -4.60 35.33 -27.17
C VAL A 156 -4.13 34.35 -28.26
N TRP A 157 -4.39 33.06 -28.13
CA TRP A 157 -4.02 32.08 -29.16
C TRP A 157 -4.75 32.32 -30.48
N ARG A 158 -6.01 32.75 -30.42
CA ARG A 158 -6.82 33.06 -31.62
C ARG A 158 -6.36 34.33 -32.35
N GLU A 159 -5.62 35.20 -31.67
CA GLU A 159 -5.01 36.40 -32.25
C GLU A 159 -3.68 36.10 -32.98
N LEU A 160 -3.07 34.94 -32.73
CA LEU A 160 -1.84 34.53 -33.42
C LEU A 160 -2.10 34.23 -34.89
N SER A 161 -1.14 34.58 -35.77
CA SER A 161 -1.17 34.07 -37.14
C SER A 161 -1.03 32.55 -37.16
N SER A 162 -1.56 31.88 -38.20
CA SER A 162 -1.48 30.42 -38.30
C SER A 162 -0.04 29.88 -38.26
N ALA A 163 0.93 30.63 -38.81
CA ALA A 163 2.34 30.29 -38.76
C ALA A 163 2.90 30.40 -37.33
N GLN A 164 2.62 31.51 -36.63
CA GLN A 164 3.05 31.69 -35.24
C GLN A 164 2.42 30.66 -34.30
N ALA A 165 1.12 30.37 -34.45
CA ALA A 165 0.45 29.35 -33.64
C ALA A 165 1.05 27.95 -33.85
N ALA A 166 1.41 27.59 -35.09
CA ALA A 166 2.06 26.31 -35.39
C ALA A 166 3.48 26.25 -34.82
N GLU A 167 4.24 27.34 -34.91
CA GLU A 167 5.58 27.46 -34.33
C GLU A 167 5.55 27.32 -32.80
N VAL A 168 4.65 28.04 -32.13
CA VAL A 168 4.47 27.95 -30.67
C VAL A 168 4.09 26.53 -30.26
N ALA A 169 3.11 25.91 -30.90
CA ALA A 169 2.69 24.54 -30.58
C ALA A 169 3.83 23.52 -30.75
N ALA A 170 4.59 23.61 -31.84
CA ALA A 170 5.73 22.74 -32.10
C ALA A 170 6.84 22.94 -31.06
N THR A 171 7.12 24.18 -30.69
CA THR A 171 8.14 24.53 -29.68
C THR A 171 7.74 24.01 -28.31
N VAL A 172 6.50 24.25 -27.87
CA VAL A 172 5.98 23.74 -26.60
C VAL A 172 6.06 22.23 -26.54
N GLN A 173 5.62 21.51 -27.58
CA GLN A 173 5.68 20.06 -27.59
C GLN A 173 7.11 19.54 -27.55
N LYS A 174 8.02 20.12 -28.34
CA LYS A 174 9.44 19.74 -28.37
C LYS A 174 10.09 19.96 -27.01
N ASP A 175 9.97 21.17 -26.46
CA ASP A 175 10.61 21.55 -25.21
C ASP A 175 10.03 20.76 -24.05
N PHE A 176 8.73 20.46 -24.07
CA PHE A 176 8.09 19.62 -23.07
C PHE A 176 8.60 18.18 -23.11
N ILE A 177 8.64 17.55 -24.30
CA ILE A 177 9.16 16.18 -24.44
C ILE A 177 10.62 16.13 -23.99
N GLN A 178 11.44 17.07 -24.46
CA GLN A 178 12.85 17.13 -24.11
C GLN A 178 13.03 17.25 -22.59
N ARG A 179 12.35 18.21 -21.95
CA ARG A 179 12.53 18.52 -20.53
C ARG A 179 11.88 17.50 -19.59
N TYR A 180 10.67 17.04 -19.89
CA TYR A 180 9.84 16.28 -18.93
C TYR A 180 9.65 14.80 -19.27
N ILE A 181 10.10 14.37 -20.45
CA ILE A 181 10.11 12.95 -20.82
C ILE A 181 11.55 12.47 -21.02
N GLU A 182 12.30 13.07 -21.94
CA GLU A 182 13.63 12.56 -22.31
C GLU A 182 14.70 12.84 -21.26
N GLN A 183 14.69 14.03 -20.66
CA GLN A 183 15.66 14.46 -19.63
C GLN A 183 15.12 14.33 -18.21
N SER A 184 13.89 13.84 -18.04
CA SER A 184 13.31 13.64 -16.72
C SER A 184 14.02 12.50 -16.00
N ASP A 185 14.30 12.69 -14.70
CA ASP A 185 14.74 11.63 -13.79
C ASP A 185 13.56 11.01 -13.01
N ASP A 186 12.33 11.38 -13.38
CA ASP A 186 11.05 10.93 -12.79
C ASP A 186 10.32 9.96 -13.73
N TRP A 187 11.03 8.87 -14.05
CA TRP A 187 10.57 7.79 -14.92
C TRP A 187 9.81 6.70 -14.19
N ALA A 188 9.74 6.74 -12.86
CA ALA A 188 9.11 5.70 -12.04
C ALA A 188 7.74 5.34 -12.63
N PHE A 189 7.73 4.18 -13.31
CA PHE A 189 6.61 3.66 -14.10
C PHE A 189 5.36 3.45 -13.22
N TRP A 190 5.57 3.41 -11.90
CA TRP A 190 4.58 3.24 -10.85
C TRP A 190 4.93 4.09 -9.62
N GLY A 191 3.91 4.60 -8.92
CA GLY A 191 4.06 5.10 -7.54
C GLY A 191 4.10 3.98 -6.49
N PHE A 192 4.09 2.71 -6.92
CA PHE A 192 3.95 1.52 -6.08
C PHE A 192 5.28 1.09 -5.51
N MET A 193 5.27 0.67 -4.24
CA MET A 193 6.46 0.20 -3.55
C MET A 193 6.63 -1.33 -3.70
N SER A 194 5.56 -2.10 -3.97
CA SER A 194 5.65 -3.55 -4.10
C SER A 194 6.66 -4.06 -5.14
N PRO A 195 6.85 -3.44 -6.34
CA PRO A 195 7.85 -3.93 -7.31
C PRO A 195 9.29 -3.73 -6.81
N VAL A 196 9.53 -2.73 -5.96
CA VAL A 196 10.83 -2.52 -5.31
C VAL A 196 11.16 -3.66 -4.36
N LEU A 197 10.15 -4.13 -3.61
CA LEU A 197 10.29 -5.33 -2.77
C LEU A 197 10.55 -6.57 -3.64
N GLY A 198 9.87 -6.69 -4.78
CA GLY A 198 10.13 -7.74 -5.78
C GLY A 198 11.58 -7.73 -6.29
N ARG A 199 12.19 -6.55 -6.51
CA ARG A 199 13.63 -6.45 -6.84
C ARG A 199 14.52 -7.00 -5.73
N ILE A 200 14.20 -6.72 -4.47
CA ILE A 200 14.93 -7.27 -3.32
C ILE A 200 14.80 -8.79 -3.29
N CYS A 201 13.58 -9.32 -3.48
CA CYS A 201 13.33 -10.76 -3.57
C CYS A 201 14.13 -11.39 -4.71
N SER A 202 14.18 -10.79 -5.89
CA SER A 202 14.95 -11.30 -7.03
C SER A 202 16.46 -11.28 -6.77
N LEU A 203 16.98 -10.21 -6.16
CA LEU A 203 18.41 -10.08 -5.84
C LEU A 203 18.87 -11.17 -4.87
N PHE A 204 18.10 -11.39 -3.81
CA PHE A 204 18.37 -12.36 -2.75
C PHE A 204 17.69 -13.71 -2.97
N ASP A 205 17.01 -13.92 -4.09
CA ASP A 205 16.27 -15.14 -4.44
C ASP A 205 15.33 -15.62 -3.32
N LEU A 206 14.65 -14.68 -2.67
CA LEU A 206 13.68 -14.94 -1.61
C LEU A 206 12.37 -15.41 -2.25
N GLN A 207 11.66 -16.37 -1.64
CA GLN A 207 10.42 -16.94 -2.22
C GLN A 207 9.20 -16.79 -1.30
N GLY A 208 9.30 -16.02 -0.21
CA GLY A 208 8.15 -15.61 0.59
C GLY A 208 7.37 -14.47 -0.09
N PRO A 209 6.18 -14.12 0.41
CA PRO A 209 5.39 -13.05 -0.16
C PRO A 209 6.07 -11.68 0.01
N HIS A 210 5.76 -10.75 -0.89
CA HIS A 210 6.11 -9.35 -0.72
C HIS A 210 4.92 -8.41 -0.96
N PHE A 211 4.77 -7.42 -0.06
CA PHE A 211 3.67 -6.46 -0.12
C PHE A 211 3.94 -5.25 0.80
N CYS A 212 3.16 -4.20 0.59
CA CYS A 212 3.18 -2.99 1.41
C CYS A 212 1.93 -2.90 2.27
N VAL A 213 2.07 -2.23 3.41
CA VAL A 213 0.95 -1.85 4.28
C VAL A 213 0.96 -0.34 4.52
N ASP A 214 -0.22 0.26 4.63
CA ASP A 214 -0.36 1.69 4.90
C ASP A 214 -1.37 1.94 6.03
N ALA A 215 -0.81 2.46 7.12
CA ALA A 215 -1.51 3.01 8.29
C ALA A 215 -1.01 4.44 8.55
N HIS A 216 -0.74 5.21 7.49
CA HIS A 216 -0.13 6.53 7.51
C HIS A 216 1.20 6.51 8.30
N ALA A 217 1.43 7.47 9.20
CA ALA A 217 2.64 7.53 10.02
C ALA A 217 2.84 6.33 10.98
N ALA A 218 1.84 5.46 11.16
CA ALA A 218 1.98 4.21 11.90
C ALA A 218 2.37 3.00 11.02
N SER A 219 2.60 3.20 9.71
CA SER A 219 2.84 2.12 8.75
C SER A 219 4.02 1.22 9.10
N GLY A 220 5.11 1.77 9.67
CA GLY A 220 6.26 0.96 10.07
C GLY A 220 5.94 -0.07 11.17
N LEU A 221 5.15 0.31 12.18
CA LEU A 221 4.70 -0.66 13.19
C LEU A 221 3.57 -1.56 12.69
N ALA A 222 2.73 -1.10 11.77
CA ALA A 222 1.76 -1.96 11.09
C ALA A 222 2.47 -3.08 10.29
N ALA A 223 3.54 -2.73 9.56
CA ALA A 223 4.38 -3.70 8.85
C ALA A 223 5.04 -4.68 9.82
N MET A 224 5.52 -4.18 10.97
CA MET A 224 6.07 -5.01 12.04
C MET A 224 5.02 -5.98 12.60
N GLU A 225 3.81 -5.53 12.92
CA GLU A 225 2.75 -6.40 13.45
C GLU A 225 2.40 -7.55 12.49
N VAL A 226 2.29 -7.23 11.20
CA VAL A 226 2.03 -8.21 10.14
C VAL A 226 3.22 -9.16 9.96
N ALA A 227 4.45 -8.66 10.07
CA ALA A 227 5.64 -9.51 9.98
C ALA A 227 5.75 -10.49 11.14
N VAL A 228 5.46 -10.04 12.36
CA VAL A 228 5.33 -10.91 13.53
C VAL A 228 4.24 -11.95 13.31
N GLN A 229 3.10 -11.57 12.73
CA GLN A 229 1.99 -12.49 12.44
C GLN A 229 2.41 -13.64 11.51
N GLY A 230 3.10 -13.33 10.42
CA GLY A 230 3.63 -14.35 9.50
C GLY A 230 4.66 -15.29 10.14
N LEU A 231 5.50 -14.78 11.06
CA LEU A 231 6.44 -15.59 11.84
C LEU A 231 5.74 -16.48 12.88
N MET A 232 4.74 -15.93 13.59
CA MET A 232 3.99 -16.65 14.63
C MET A 232 3.11 -17.74 14.03
N SER A 233 2.43 -17.45 12.92
CA SER A 233 1.67 -18.44 12.13
C SER A 233 2.56 -19.53 11.53
N GLY A 234 3.89 -19.38 11.65
CA GLY A 234 4.89 -20.28 11.08
C GLY A 234 4.78 -20.36 9.57
N GLU A 235 4.14 -19.37 8.92
CA GLU A 235 4.08 -19.22 7.47
C GLU A 235 5.45 -18.82 6.94
N TRP A 236 6.17 -18.00 7.71
CA TRP A 236 7.50 -17.48 7.40
C TRP A 236 8.50 -17.90 8.48
N ASP A 237 9.74 -18.16 8.09
CA ASP A 237 10.83 -18.45 9.02
C ASP A 237 11.65 -17.19 9.35
N MET A 238 11.62 -16.21 8.44
CA MET A 238 12.30 -14.94 8.53
C MET A 238 11.51 -13.88 7.77
N ALA A 239 11.57 -12.63 8.21
CA ALA A 239 10.96 -11.52 7.49
C ALA A 239 11.92 -10.32 7.44
N LEU A 240 12.04 -9.74 6.25
CA LEU A 240 12.63 -8.42 6.07
C LEU A 240 11.48 -7.41 6.16
N VAL A 241 11.43 -6.64 7.25
CA VAL A 241 10.38 -5.67 7.53
C VAL A 241 10.93 -4.26 7.50
N GLY A 242 10.25 -3.34 6.83
CA GLY A 242 10.71 -1.96 6.76
C GLY A 242 9.62 -0.93 6.60
N ALA A 243 10.05 0.30 6.32
CA ALA A 243 9.18 1.42 5.99
C ALA A 243 9.93 2.41 5.12
N ALA A 244 9.19 3.10 4.24
CA ALA A 244 9.73 4.08 3.32
C ALA A 244 8.78 5.27 3.20
N SER A 245 9.32 6.47 3.43
CA SER A 245 8.61 7.74 3.32
C SER A 245 8.49 8.12 1.86
N PRO A 246 7.38 8.76 1.45
CA PRO A 246 7.32 9.36 0.13
C PRO A 246 8.40 10.46 0.00
N ALA A 247 8.84 10.69 -1.25
CA ALA A 247 9.67 11.85 -1.55
C ALA A 247 8.89 13.14 -1.27
N LEU A 248 9.56 14.07 -0.58
CA LEU A 248 9.07 15.40 -0.32
C LEU A 248 8.65 16.03 -1.64
N SER A 249 7.50 16.69 -1.64
CA SER A 249 7.02 17.43 -2.81
C SER A 249 6.27 18.70 -2.39
N PRO A 250 6.20 19.74 -3.24
CA PRO A 250 5.43 20.91 -2.89
C PRO A 250 3.94 20.60 -2.66
N MET A 251 3.39 19.54 -3.29
CA MET A 251 2.04 19.04 -3.00
C MET A 251 1.86 18.70 -1.52
N GLU A 252 2.73 17.87 -0.95
CA GLU A 252 2.65 17.49 0.47
C GLU A 252 2.71 18.72 1.38
N TYR A 253 3.61 19.67 1.08
CA TYR A 253 3.76 20.90 1.86
C TYR A 253 2.51 21.80 1.80
N VAL A 254 1.90 21.95 0.63
CA VAL A 254 0.65 22.71 0.47
C VAL A 254 -0.49 22.03 1.25
N LEU A 255 -0.64 20.71 1.12
CA LEU A 255 -1.67 19.94 1.81
C LEU A 255 -1.53 19.99 3.33
N HIS A 256 -0.31 19.79 3.86
CA HIS A 256 -0.05 19.89 5.29
C HIS A 256 -0.20 21.32 5.83
N SER A 257 0.06 22.34 5.00
CA SER A 257 -0.22 23.74 5.34
C SER A 257 -1.72 24.01 5.52
N LYS A 258 -2.59 23.37 4.73
CA LYS A 258 -4.06 23.46 4.92
C LYS A 258 -4.53 22.85 6.23
N LEU A 259 -3.74 21.96 6.82
CA LEU A 259 -3.98 21.41 8.15
C LEU A 259 -3.29 22.18 9.29
N ARG A 260 -2.55 23.25 8.99
CA ARG A 260 -1.76 24.03 9.98
C ARG A 260 -0.81 23.17 10.80
N ARG A 261 -0.20 22.16 10.16
CA ARG A 261 0.69 21.19 10.83
C ARG A 261 2.17 21.49 10.72
N LEU A 262 2.58 22.38 9.82
CA LEU A 262 4.00 22.65 9.59
C LEU A 262 4.52 23.75 10.52
N SER A 263 5.77 23.65 10.93
CA SER A 263 6.49 24.68 11.68
C SER A 263 7.42 25.46 10.76
N PRO A 264 7.45 26.80 10.82
CA PRO A 264 8.43 27.61 10.10
C PRO A 264 9.81 27.65 10.77
N ASN A 265 9.94 27.21 12.03
CA ASN A 265 11.10 27.50 12.88
C ASN A 265 11.90 26.27 13.33
N GLY A 266 11.47 25.06 12.96
CA GLY A 266 12.10 23.80 13.40
C GLY A 266 11.12 22.88 14.14
N VAL A 267 11.63 21.77 14.68
CA VAL A 267 10.83 20.71 15.29
C VAL A 267 11.17 20.60 16.78
N PHE A 268 10.20 20.92 17.64
CA PHE A 268 10.38 21.02 19.09
C PHE A 268 9.35 20.14 19.83
N PRO A 269 9.42 18.80 19.70
CA PRO A 269 8.43 17.90 20.30
C PRO A 269 8.39 18.07 21.82
N LEU A 270 7.17 18.11 22.39
CA LEU A 270 6.88 18.23 23.83
C LEU A 270 7.27 19.58 24.48
N ASP A 271 7.98 20.46 23.78
CA ASP A 271 8.50 21.74 24.29
C ASP A 271 7.53 22.90 24.10
N ALA A 272 7.61 23.94 24.94
CA ALA A 272 6.76 25.13 24.88
C ALA A 272 6.84 25.89 23.52
N ARG A 273 7.91 25.70 22.75
CA ARG A 273 8.07 26.26 21.40
C ARG A 273 7.37 25.44 20.31
N ALA A 274 6.81 24.27 20.63
CA ALA A 274 6.09 23.42 19.70
C ALA A 274 4.97 24.21 18.98
N ASN A 275 4.99 24.23 17.66
CA ASN A 275 3.96 24.90 16.84
C ASN A 275 3.68 24.18 15.52
N GLY A 276 4.21 22.97 15.35
CA GLY A 276 4.17 22.21 14.10
C GLY A 276 5.39 21.32 13.92
N THR A 277 5.44 20.65 12.77
CA THR A 277 6.52 19.74 12.40
C THR A 277 7.20 20.13 11.09
N ALA A 278 8.25 19.39 10.71
CA ALA A 278 8.92 19.49 9.41
C ALA A 278 8.94 18.08 8.79
N LEU A 279 8.54 17.97 7.52
CA LEU A 279 8.48 16.67 6.84
C LEU A 279 9.88 16.14 6.52
N GLY A 280 10.05 14.82 6.56
CA GLY A 280 11.30 14.15 6.22
C GLY A 280 11.12 12.96 5.29
N GLU A 281 12.23 12.58 4.66
CA GLU A 281 12.37 11.43 3.77
C GLU A 281 13.26 10.36 4.41
N GLY A 282 12.99 9.09 4.11
CA GLY A 282 13.94 8.03 4.41
C GLY A 282 13.36 6.64 4.28
N ALA A 283 14.22 5.65 4.45
CA ALA A 283 13.85 4.24 4.50
C ALA A 283 14.60 3.52 5.63
N VAL A 284 13.92 2.60 6.30
CA VAL A 284 14.50 1.70 7.31
C VAL A 284 14.06 0.28 7.01
N MET A 285 15.00 -0.67 7.06
CA MET A 285 14.73 -2.10 6.92
C MET A 285 15.36 -2.86 8.10
N LEU A 286 14.64 -3.84 8.64
CA LEU A 286 15.03 -4.69 9.75
C LEU A 286 14.83 -6.15 9.35
N LEU A 287 15.79 -7.01 9.66
CA LEU A 287 15.64 -8.45 9.48
C LEU A 287 15.24 -9.07 10.82
N ILE A 288 14.15 -9.83 10.83
CA ILE A 288 13.58 -10.41 12.05
C ILE A 288 13.34 -11.91 11.94
N LYS A 289 13.48 -12.60 13.08
CA LYS A 289 13.23 -14.05 13.24
C LYS A 289 12.63 -14.33 14.61
N ARG A 290 12.04 -15.51 14.79
CA ARG A 290 11.71 -16.01 16.14
C ARG A 290 13.00 -16.08 16.97
N LEU A 291 12.98 -15.61 18.22
CA LEU A 291 14.17 -15.52 19.06
C LEU A 291 14.91 -16.86 19.19
N GLU A 292 14.18 -17.93 19.48
CA GLU A 292 14.74 -19.28 19.58
C GLU A 292 15.46 -19.73 18.31
N ALA A 293 14.91 -19.40 17.14
CA ALA A 293 15.53 -19.74 15.86
C ALA A 293 16.82 -18.93 15.63
N ALA A 294 16.81 -17.64 16.00
CA ALA A 294 17.99 -16.78 15.91
C ALA A 294 19.12 -17.28 16.82
N GLU A 295 18.81 -17.66 18.06
CA GLU A 295 19.79 -18.20 19.01
C GLU A 295 20.35 -19.54 18.55
N ARG A 296 19.49 -20.46 18.08
CA ARG A 296 19.91 -21.77 17.55
C ARG A 296 20.85 -21.64 16.35
N GLU A 297 20.62 -20.65 15.50
CA GLU A 297 21.39 -20.44 14.28
C GLU A 297 22.59 -19.50 14.48
N GLY A 298 22.77 -18.96 15.69
CA GLY A 298 23.88 -18.07 16.03
C GLY A 298 23.80 -16.72 15.33
N ASP A 299 22.60 -16.25 15.00
CA ASP A 299 22.40 -14.93 14.41
C ASP A 299 22.81 -13.83 15.39
N PRO A 300 23.32 -12.68 14.91
CA PRO A 300 23.48 -11.51 15.77
C PRO A 300 22.11 -11.07 16.27
N ILE A 301 21.94 -10.83 17.58
CA ILE A 301 20.67 -10.35 18.15
C ILE A 301 20.90 -8.96 18.72
N TYR A 302 20.31 -7.95 18.08
CA TYR A 302 20.48 -6.56 18.46
C TYR A 302 19.50 -6.11 19.53
N ALA A 303 18.27 -6.63 19.48
CA ALA A 303 17.20 -6.41 20.45
C ALA A 303 16.13 -7.50 20.30
N VAL A 304 15.25 -7.59 21.29
CA VAL A 304 14.10 -8.49 21.29
C VAL A 304 12.81 -7.69 21.26
N LEU A 305 11.98 -7.91 20.24
CA LEU A 305 10.61 -7.42 20.19
C LEU A 305 9.71 -8.36 20.99
N ARG A 306 9.16 -7.85 22.08
CA ARG A 306 8.31 -8.60 23.02
C ARG A 306 6.85 -8.55 22.60
N GLY A 307 6.37 -7.41 22.12
CA GLY A 307 4.99 -7.23 21.71
C GLY A 307 4.84 -6.07 20.73
N VAL A 308 3.92 -6.21 19.77
CA VAL A 308 3.46 -5.13 18.90
C VAL A 308 1.97 -5.28 18.65
N GLY A 309 1.24 -4.17 18.64
CA GLY A 309 -0.21 -4.18 18.43
C GLY A 309 -0.72 -2.85 17.89
N GLY A 310 -1.69 -2.95 16.97
CA GLY A 310 -2.39 -1.82 16.40
C GLY A 310 -3.87 -1.80 16.75
N VAL A 311 -4.44 -0.60 16.79
CA VAL A 311 -5.88 -0.38 16.94
C VAL A 311 -6.31 0.80 16.08
N SER A 312 -7.62 0.92 15.87
CA SER A 312 -8.23 2.11 15.34
C SER A 312 -9.12 2.78 16.38
N ARG A 313 -9.35 4.07 16.21
CA ARG A 313 -10.17 4.91 17.07
C ARG A 313 -11.64 4.49 17.01
N GLY A 314 -12.08 4.07 15.84
CA GLY A 314 -13.48 3.89 15.48
C GLY A 314 -14.11 5.22 15.08
N SER A 315 -15.34 5.46 15.53
CA SER A 315 -16.10 6.67 15.23
C SER A 315 -15.46 7.95 15.79
N GLY A 316 -15.80 9.12 15.24
CA GLY A 316 -15.52 10.42 15.88
C GLY A 316 -15.79 11.61 14.96
N PRO A 317 -15.15 12.77 15.15
CA PRO A 317 -15.56 14.00 14.46
C PRO A 317 -14.97 14.13 13.05
N VAL A 318 -13.65 14.00 12.87
CA VAL A 318 -12.96 14.17 11.56
C VAL A 318 -11.84 13.13 11.38
N MET A 319 -11.32 12.99 10.15
CA MET A 319 -10.26 12.03 9.79
C MET A 319 -8.86 12.44 10.29
N THR A 320 -8.60 13.74 10.40
CA THR A 320 -7.28 14.30 10.78
C THR A 320 -7.11 14.50 12.28
N ALA A 321 -8.11 14.13 13.10
CA ALA A 321 -8.04 14.22 14.54
C ALA A 321 -7.66 12.87 15.15
N THR A 322 -6.96 12.93 16.28
CA THR A 322 -6.70 11.80 17.17
C THR A 322 -7.31 12.08 18.55
N ASP A 323 -7.37 11.08 19.43
CA ASP A 323 -7.78 11.23 20.82
C ASP A 323 -6.93 10.35 21.77
N PRO A 324 -6.92 10.62 23.09
CA PRO A 324 -6.15 9.83 24.04
C PRO A 324 -6.53 8.34 24.09
N GLN A 325 -7.80 7.98 23.85
CA GLN A 325 -8.28 6.60 24.04
C GLN A 325 -7.67 5.64 23.02
N VAL A 326 -7.49 6.07 21.76
CA VAL A 326 -6.86 5.21 20.75
C VAL A 326 -5.40 4.92 21.10
N HIS A 327 -4.67 5.90 21.64
CA HIS A 327 -3.28 5.71 22.05
C HIS A 327 -3.17 4.80 23.29
N GLN A 328 -4.08 4.97 24.27
CA GLN A 328 -4.16 4.10 25.44
C GLN A 328 -4.41 2.64 25.03
N ARG A 329 -5.36 2.40 24.12
CA ARG A 329 -5.68 1.05 23.65
C ARG A 329 -4.53 0.42 22.86
N ALA A 330 -3.86 1.18 21.99
CA ALA A 330 -2.71 0.68 21.24
C ALA A 330 -1.61 0.19 22.20
N ALA A 331 -1.28 1.01 23.20
CA ALA A 331 -0.29 0.68 24.21
C ALA A 331 -0.72 -0.53 25.06
N ALA A 332 -1.98 -0.55 25.53
CA ALA A 332 -2.52 -1.67 26.30
C ALA A 332 -2.47 -2.99 25.52
N GLU A 333 -2.83 -2.97 24.24
CA GLU A 333 -2.79 -4.16 23.37
C GLU A 333 -1.36 -4.68 23.20
N ALA A 334 -0.39 -3.80 22.92
CA ALA A 334 1.01 -4.20 22.76
C ALA A 334 1.64 -4.68 24.08
N LEU A 335 1.30 -4.05 25.21
CA LEU A 335 1.75 -4.44 26.54
C LEU A 335 1.21 -5.81 26.95
N ALA A 336 -0.07 -6.07 26.69
CA ALA A 336 -0.71 -7.36 26.95
C ALA A 336 -0.03 -8.48 26.15
N ARG A 337 0.27 -8.23 24.86
CA ARG A 337 1.02 -9.17 24.02
C ARG A 337 2.45 -9.37 24.50
N ALA A 338 3.12 -8.32 24.96
CA ALA A 338 4.49 -8.39 25.44
C ALA A 338 4.65 -9.26 26.69
N GLY A 339 3.61 -9.33 27.54
CA GLY A 339 3.62 -10.10 28.77
C GLY A 339 4.76 -9.69 29.70
N VAL A 340 5.03 -8.38 29.80
CA VAL A 340 6.07 -7.80 30.65
C VAL A 340 5.45 -6.96 31.76
N GLU A 341 6.10 -6.95 32.93
CA GLU A 341 5.70 -6.09 34.04
C GLU A 341 5.84 -4.62 33.66
N LEU A 342 4.79 -3.83 33.83
CA LEU A 342 4.79 -2.41 33.44
C LEU A 342 5.90 -1.61 34.13
N ALA A 343 6.19 -1.94 35.39
CA ALA A 343 7.25 -1.34 36.20
C ALA A 343 8.68 -1.55 35.65
N SER A 344 8.85 -2.45 34.67
CA SER A 344 10.13 -2.73 34.02
C SER A 344 10.41 -1.89 32.78
N ILE A 345 9.42 -1.16 32.27
CA ILE A 345 9.61 -0.26 31.12
C ILE A 345 10.02 1.10 31.66
N SER A 346 11.18 1.61 31.21
CA SER A 346 11.73 2.87 31.71
C SER A 346 11.96 3.93 30.64
N TYR A 347 11.69 3.63 29.37
CA TYR A 347 11.78 4.58 28.27
C TYR A 347 10.62 4.44 27.28
N LEU A 348 10.16 5.56 26.74
CA LEU A 348 9.20 5.64 25.64
C LEU A 348 9.71 6.57 24.56
N GLU A 349 9.78 6.04 23.35
CA GLU A 349 9.88 6.82 22.14
C GLU A 349 8.44 7.10 21.67
N THR A 350 7.97 8.32 21.94
CA THR A 350 6.54 8.68 21.95
C THR A 350 5.92 8.84 20.56
N GLY A 351 6.75 9.06 19.54
CA GLY A 351 6.28 9.47 18.21
C GLY A 351 5.77 10.92 18.15
N ALA A 352 6.02 11.73 19.19
CA ALA A 352 5.72 13.16 19.18
C ALA A 352 6.50 13.89 18.08
N THR A 353 5.86 14.85 17.42
CA THR A 353 6.43 15.55 16.24
C THR A 353 6.50 17.06 16.41
N GLY A 354 6.12 17.61 17.57
CA GLY A 354 6.03 19.05 17.80
C GLY A 354 4.70 19.67 17.40
N VAL A 355 3.66 18.86 17.17
CA VAL A 355 2.30 19.35 16.89
C VAL A 355 1.54 19.35 18.23
N PRO A 356 1.29 20.50 18.87
CA PRO A 356 0.93 20.55 20.29
C PRO A 356 -0.24 19.65 20.71
N GLY A 357 -1.41 19.80 20.07
CA GLY A 357 -2.59 19.01 20.43
C GLY A 357 -2.45 17.51 20.11
N TRP A 358 -1.63 17.15 19.13
CA TRP A 358 -1.33 15.74 18.82
C TRP A 358 -0.39 15.14 19.85
N ASP A 359 0.70 15.83 20.16
CA ASP A 359 1.66 15.44 21.19
C ASP A 359 0.95 15.28 22.55
N ALA A 360 0.04 16.20 22.90
CA ALA A 360 -0.77 16.15 24.12
C ALA A 360 -1.69 14.92 24.18
N HIS A 361 -2.41 14.61 23.10
CA HIS A 361 -3.26 13.41 23.06
C HIS A 361 -2.45 12.12 23.17
N ILE A 362 -1.29 12.05 22.50
CA ILE A 362 -0.38 10.89 22.59
C ILE A 362 0.06 10.69 24.04
N VAL A 363 0.61 11.73 24.68
CA VAL A 363 1.11 11.65 26.07
C VAL A 363 -0.02 11.31 27.04
N SER A 364 -1.20 11.92 26.88
CA SER A 364 -2.37 11.62 27.71
C SER A 364 -2.80 10.15 27.61
N GLY A 365 -2.90 9.61 26.40
CA GLY A 365 -3.30 8.22 26.20
C GLY A 365 -2.26 7.22 26.71
N LEU A 366 -0.98 7.50 26.45
CA LEU A 366 0.11 6.70 26.99
C LEU A 366 0.11 6.73 28.53
N ALA A 367 -0.18 7.87 29.15
CA ALA A 367 -0.22 7.97 30.61
C ALA A 367 -1.28 7.04 31.22
N GLY A 368 -2.43 6.91 30.56
CA GLY A 368 -3.48 5.96 30.95
C GLY A 368 -3.06 4.49 30.82
N ALA A 369 -2.28 4.13 29.80
CA ALA A 369 -1.79 2.76 29.61
C ALA A 369 -0.60 2.41 30.53
N TYR A 370 0.16 3.43 30.95
CA TYR A 370 1.33 3.29 31.79
C TYR A 370 1.06 3.61 33.27
N GLN A 371 -0.21 3.73 33.67
CA GLN A 371 -0.58 3.93 35.06
C GLN A 371 -0.05 2.79 35.94
N GLY A 372 0.78 3.12 36.94
CA GLY A 372 1.45 2.14 37.79
C GLY A 372 2.89 1.77 37.37
N ALA A 373 3.39 2.30 36.24
CA ALA A 373 4.83 2.33 35.97
C ALA A 373 5.56 3.16 37.03
N ARG A 374 6.84 2.86 37.30
CA ARG A 374 7.65 3.60 38.30
C ARG A 374 7.97 5.02 37.83
N GLN A 375 8.85 5.11 36.85
CA GLN A 375 9.23 6.36 36.18
C GLN A 375 9.67 6.00 34.77
N VAL A 376 9.11 6.69 33.78
CA VAL A 376 9.33 6.40 32.37
C VAL A 376 9.79 7.68 31.68
N SER A 377 10.98 7.63 31.10
CA SER A 377 11.53 8.74 30.35
C SER A 377 10.92 8.80 28.95
N LEU A 378 10.59 9.99 28.47
CA LEU A 378 10.02 10.25 27.14
C LEU A 378 11.08 10.84 26.21
N GLY A 379 11.06 10.41 24.96
CA GLY A 379 11.80 11.03 23.86
C GLY A 379 11.01 11.03 22.55
N ALA A 380 11.56 11.78 21.59
CA ALA A 380 11.05 11.97 20.24
C ALA A 380 12.21 12.22 19.26
N VAL A 381 12.45 11.27 18.35
CA VAL A 381 13.48 11.29 17.31
C VAL A 381 13.24 12.40 16.27
N ALA A 382 11.98 12.88 16.18
CA ALA A 382 11.58 13.92 15.24
C ALA A 382 12.34 15.24 15.43
N GLU A 383 12.92 15.52 16.60
CA GLU A 383 13.79 16.69 16.79
C GLU A 383 15.02 16.67 15.87
N SER A 384 15.52 15.47 15.53
CA SER A 384 16.72 15.29 14.71
C SER A 384 16.38 15.16 13.23
N VAL A 385 15.31 14.44 12.89
CA VAL A 385 15.01 14.02 11.50
C VAL A 385 13.64 14.48 10.98
N GLY A 386 12.90 15.27 11.76
CA GLY A 386 11.53 15.66 11.41
C GLY A 386 10.52 14.51 11.47
N ASP A 387 9.33 14.75 10.94
CA ASP A 387 8.30 13.74 10.72
C ASP A 387 8.61 12.98 9.42
N LEU A 388 9.22 11.80 9.57
CA LEU A 388 9.50 10.87 8.48
C LEU A 388 8.25 10.12 7.99
N GLN A 389 7.04 10.58 8.32
CA GLN A 389 5.79 9.98 7.88
C GLN A 389 5.74 8.47 8.19
N THR A 390 5.61 7.61 7.18
CA THR A 390 5.56 6.14 7.32
C THR A 390 6.79 5.51 7.99
N THR A 391 7.96 6.15 7.91
CA THR A 391 9.24 5.63 8.43
C THR A 391 9.53 6.03 9.87
N SER A 392 8.80 7.01 10.42
CA SER A 392 9.06 7.60 11.74
C SER A 392 9.23 6.56 12.85
N SER A 393 8.34 5.56 12.89
CA SER A 393 8.35 4.56 13.96
C SER A 393 9.54 3.60 13.90
N LEU A 394 10.08 3.31 12.70
CA LEU A 394 11.25 2.44 12.56
C LEU A 394 12.56 3.20 12.77
N ALA A 395 12.61 4.50 12.45
CA ALA A 395 13.73 5.36 12.86
C ALA A 395 13.80 5.50 14.39
N ALA A 396 12.64 5.67 15.04
CA ALA A 396 12.48 5.56 16.49
C ALA A 396 12.98 4.21 17.03
N MET A 397 12.65 3.11 16.34
CA MET A 397 13.12 1.78 16.70
C MET A 397 14.64 1.63 16.63
N LEU A 398 15.30 2.18 15.60
CA LEU A 398 16.77 2.20 15.51
C LEU A 398 17.40 2.95 16.70
N LYS A 399 16.86 4.13 17.05
CA LYS A 399 17.30 4.89 18.24
C LYS A 399 17.20 4.04 19.50
N VAL A 400 16.06 3.37 19.72
CA VAL A 400 15.84 2.52 20.89
C VAL A 400 16.78 1.32 20.90
N ILE A 401 16.93 0.59 19.79
CA ILE A 401 17.84 -0.56 19.69
C ILE A 401 19.28 -0.15 20.07
N HIS A 402 19.75 0.97 19.55
CA HIS A 402 21.08 1.45 19.88
C HIS A 402 21.22 1.90 21.33
N SER A 403 20.21 2.59 21.87
CA SER A 403 20.19 2.97 23.30
C SER A 403 20.18 1.75 24.23
N LEU A 404 19.48 0.67 23.88
CA LEU A 404 19.51 -0.59 24.61
C LEU A 404 20.90 -1.22 24.60
N ARG A 405 21.58 -1.22 23.44
CA ARG A 405 22.92 -1.80 23.28
C ARG A 405 24.01 -0.98 23.95
N SER A 406 23.93 0.35 23.89
CA SER A 406 24.88 1.24 24.57
C SER A 406 24.56 1.42 26.05
N ARG A 407 23.39 0.97 26.51
CA ARG A 407 22.83 1.28 27.85
C ARG A 407 22.79 2.78 28.12
N THR A 408 22.52 3.57 27.08
CA THR A 408 22.53 5.03 27.16
C THR A 408 21.36 5.59 26.36
N LEU A 409 20.54 6.41 27.01
CA LEU A 409 19.46 7.15 26.37
C LEU A 409 20.00 8.43 25.71
N ILE A 410 19.37 8.84 24.62
CA ILE A 410 19.65 10.12 23.97
C ILE A 410 18.81 11.21 24.65
N PRO A 411 19.43 12.30 25.16
CA PRO A 411 18.70 13.46 25.67
C PRO A 411 17.77 14.06 24.62
N GLN A 412 16.58 14.50 25.04
CA GLN A 412 15.67 15.32 24.26
C GLN A 412 16.19 16.76 24.24
N ARG A 413 17.15 17.06 23.37
CA ARG A 413 17.96 18.30 23.43
C ARG A 413 17.15 19.57 23.14
N SER A 414 16.11 19.44 22.33
CA SER A 414 15.17 20.50 22.02
C SER A 414 14.25 20.86 23.18
N PHE A 415 14.21 20.09 24.27
CA PHE A 415 13.34 20.38 25.41
C PHE A 415 13.99 21.36 26.39
N GLN A 416 13.32 22.48 26.64
CA GLN A 416 13.70 23.52 27.60
C GLN A 416 12.57 23.73 28.61
N GLU A 417 11.34 23.87 28.12
CA GLU A 417 10.16 24.13 28.94
C GLU A 417 9.00 23.24 28.47
N ARG A 418 8.20 22.72 29.41
CA ARG A 418 7.04 21.89 29.09
C ARG A 418 5.98 22.70 28.35
N HIS A 419 5.49 22.21 27.21
CA HIS A 419 4.31 22.79 26.58
C HIS A 419 3.08 22.67 27.52
N PRO A 420 2.27 23.72 27.73
CA PRO A 420 1.18 23.71 28.72
C PRO A 420 0.15 22.59 28.55
N GLU A 421 -0.09 22.16 27.31
CA GLU A 421 -1.05 21.09 26.98
C GLU A 421 -0.53 19.67 27.28
N ILE A 422 0.79 19.49 27.54
CA ILE A 422 1.39 18.17 27.74
C ILE A 422 1.20 17.72 29.20
N PRO A 423 0.42 16.66 29.46
CA PRO A 423 0.12 16.22 30.82
C PRO A 423 1.27 15.36 31.37
N LEU A 424 2.19 15.98 32.11
CA LEU A 424 3.26 15.26 32.83
C LEU A 424 2.95 15.10 34.33
N GLU A 425 2.24 16.05 34.92
CA GLU A 425 1.93 16.03 36.35
C GLU A 425 0.97 14.90 36.70
N GLY A 426 1.26 14.15 37.78
CA GLY A 426 0.47 12.97 38.16
C GLY A 426 0.64 11.75 37.25
N THR A 427 1.51 11.83 36.24
CA THR A 427 1.87 10.71 35.36
C THR A 427 3.24 10.14 35.75
N PRO A 428 3.59 8.90 35.36
CA PRO A 428 4.93 8.36 35.58
C PRO A 428 5.99 8.98 34.65
N PHE A 429 5.62 9.98 33.83
CA PHE A 429 6.45 10.46 32.74
C PHE A 429 7.36 11.62 33.12
N ARG A 430 8.58 11.57 32.60
CA ARG A 430 9.51 12.71 32.56
C ARG A 430 10.14 12.82 31.19
N ILE A 431 10.58 14.01 30.80
CA ILE A 431 11.36 14.15 29.56
C ILE A 431 12.78 13.65 29.80
N GLN A 432 13.35 12.94 28.83
CA GLN A 432 14.72 12.45 28.91
C GLN A 432 15.72 13.61 28.80
N ALA A 433 16.38 13.96 29.91
CA ALA A 433 17.32 15.09 29.94
C ALA A 433 18.80 14.67 29.92
N GLU A 434 19.15 13.56 30.57
CA GLU A 434 20.54 13.14 30.77
C GLU A 434 20.91 11.93 29.90
N PRO A 435 22.17 11.73 29.50
CA PRO A 435 22.58 10.55 28.74
C PRO A 435 22.77 9.32 29.66
N SER A 436 21.72 8.90 30.36
CA SER A 436 21.75 7.74 31.25
C SER A 436 20.46 6.92 31.18
N TRP A 437 20.61 5.60 31.19
CA TRP A 437 19.49 4.68 31.33
C TRP A 437 19.27 4.38 32.82
N PRO A 438 18.06 4.53 33.39
CA PRO A 438 17.83 4.23 34.81
C PRO A 438 18.06 2.74 35.08
N GLU A 439 19.11 2.38 35.82
CA GLU A 439 19.48 0.98 36.09
C GLU A 439 18.63 0.39 37.24
N GLN A 440 17.49 -0.22 36.91
CA GLN A 440 16.83 -1.22 37.76
C GLN A 440 16.07 -2.25 36.88
N GLY A 441 16.65 -3.45 36.71
CA GLY A 441 16.00 -4.56 35.99
C GLY A 441 16.30 -4.62 34.48
N PRO A 442 15.53 -5.40 33.70
CA PRO A 442 15.74 -5.56 32.27
C PRO A 442 15.49 -4.25 31.52
N LEU A 443 16.39 -3.89 30.60
CA LEU A 443 16.25 -2.66 29.81
C LEU A 443 15.13 -2.84 28.79
N ARG A 444 14.01 -2.13 29.00
CA ARG A 444 12.82 -2.19 28.16
C ARG A 444 12.35 -0.81 27.78
N ALA A 445 11.91 -0.69 26.53
CA ALA A 445 11.38 0.55 25.98
C ALA A 445 10.11 0.29 25.17
N GLY A 446 9.19 1.25 25.22
CA GLY A 446 8.06 1.29 24.29
C GLY A 446 8.33 2.23 23.11
N ILE A 447 7.73 1.94 21.97
CA ILE A 447 7.75 2.78 20.77
C ILE A 447 6.31 2.96 20.31
N HIS A 448 5.89 4.20 20.17
CA HIS A 448 4.52 4.53 19.78
C HIS A 448 4.47 5.24 18.43
N ALA A 449 3.41 4.98 17.66
CA ALA A 449 3.15 5.63 16.39
C ALA A 449 1.65 5.87 16.19
N ALA A 450 1.31 7.00 15.58
CA ALA A 450 -0.08 7.38 15.30
C ALA A 450 -0.23 7.98 13.91
N GLY A 451 -1.25 7.54 13.18
CA GLY A 451 -1.56 7.98 11.82
C GLY A 451 -2.89 8.72 11.72
N PHE A 452 -3.09 9.39 10.57
CA PHE A 452 -4.42 9.90 10.22
C PHE A 452 -5.44 8.77 10.08
N GLY A 453 -6.72 9.12 10.20
CA GLY A 453 -7.80 8.14 10.27
C GLY A 453 -7.98 7.52 11.66
N GLY A 454 -7.20 7.98 12.66
CA GLY A 454 -7.28 7.49 14.03
C GLY A 454 -6.71 6.10 14.20
N VAL A 455 -5.57 5.80 13.58
CA VAL A 455 -4.85 4.53 13.77
C VAL A 455 -3.67 4.75 14.70
N ALA A 456 -3.45 3.84 15.64
CA ALA A 456 -2.32 3.91 16.56
C ALA A 456 -1.74 2.52 16.80
N TYR A 457 -0.41 2.48 16.91
CA TYR A 457 0.36 1.27 17.12
C TYR A 457 1.38 1.50 18.23
N HIS A 458 1.63 0.45 19.01
CA HIS A 458 2.66 0.45 20.04
C HIS A 458 3.49 -0.82 19.95
N ALA A 459 4.77 -0.73 20.30
CA ALA A 459 5.69 -1.85 20.36
C ALA A 459 6.52 -1.81 21.64
N VAL A 460 6.93 -2.99 22.13
CA VAL A 460 7.78 -3.15 23.32
C VAL A 460 9.06 -3.87 22.92
N LEU A 461 10.19 -3.18 23.07
CA LEU A 461 11.53 -3.73 22.88
C LEU A 461 12.23 -4.01 24.20
N GLU A 462 13.11 -5.00 24.19
CA GLU A 462 13.95 -5.41 25.29
C GLU A 462 15.40 -5.62 24.82
N ALA A 463 16.37 -5.26 25.67
CA ALA A 463 17.77 -5.60 25.42
C ALA A 463 17.95 -7.12 25.46
N TYR A 464 18.62 -7.66 24.44
CA TYR A 464 18.96 -9.07 24.45
C TYR A 464 20.03 -9.37 25.50
N ALA A 465 19.75 -10.34 26.36
CA ALA A 465 20.72 -10.92 27.28
C ALA A 465 20.75 -12.43 27.02
N PRO A 466 21.91 -13.02 26.64
CA PRO A 466 22.01 -14.46 26.48
C PRO A 466 21.74 -15.12 27.84
N GLU A 467 20.65 -15.89 27.93
CA GLU A 467 20.30 -16.63 29.16
C GLU A 467 21.23 -17.84 29.38
N GLY A 468 21.40 -18.24 30.64
CA GLY A 468 21.94 -19.56 31.02
C GLY A 468 21.00 -20.71 30.63
N PRO A 469 21.27 -21.96 31.07
CA PRO A 469 20.57 -23.14 30.57
C PRO A 469 19.06 -23.04 30.80
N ARG A 470 18.31 -23.06 29.70
CA ARG A 470 16.84 -23.04 29.70
C ARG A 470 16.29 -24.39 30.17
N PRO A 471 15.10 -24.42 30.79
CA PRO A 471 14.37 -25.67 30.96
C PRO A 471 14.18 -26.35 29.59
N PRO A 472 14.20 -27.69 29.53
CA PRO A 472 14.09 -28.43 28.28
C PRO A 472 12.84 -28.01 27.52
N VAL A 473 13.02 -27.73 26.23
CA VAL A 473 11.97 -27.41 25.28
C VAL A 473 10.93 -28.54 25.34
N GLN A 474 9.71 -28.24 25.75
CA GLN A 474 8.59 -29.10 25.40
C GLN A 474 8.54 -29.12 23.89
N ALA A 475 8.68 -30.31 23.29
CA ALA A 475 8.53 -30.49 21.86
C ALA A 475 7.27 -29.73 21.42
N VAL A 476 7.42 -28.81 20.46
CA VAL A 476 6.29 -28.07 19.90
C VAL A 476 5.28 -29.11 19.47
N ALA A 477 4.15 -29.17 20.17
CA ALA A 477 3.09 -30.10 19.80
C ALA A 477 2.75 -29.88 18.31
N PRO A 478 2.52 -30.95 17.52
CA PRO A 478 2.16 -30.79 16.13
C PRO A 478 1.00 -29.79 16.03
N ARG A 479 1.20 -28.75 15.21
CA ARG A 479 0.26 -27.64 15.10
C ARG A 479 -1.12 -28.21 14.73
N PRO A 480 -2.19 -27.86 15.46
CA PRO A 480 -3.53 -28.29 15.06
C PRO A 480 -3.82 -27.84 13.63
N PRO A 481 -4.69 -28.55 12.89
CA PRO A 481 -5.11 -28.11 11.56
C PRO A 481 -5.49 -26.63 11.55
N PRO A 482 -5.06 -25.85 10.53
CA PRO A 482 -5.46 -24.47 10.41
C PRO A 482 -6.99 -24.40 10.40
N GLU A 483 -7.56 -23.56 11.25
CA GLU A 483 -9.00 -23.38 11.29
C GLU A 483 -9.49 -22.78 9.96
N PRO A 484 -10.49 -23.37 9.28
CA PRO A 484 -11.07 -22.80 8.07
C PRO A 484 -11.79 -21.48 8.36
N ILE A 485 -11.84 -20.59 7.37
CA ILE A 485 -12.46 -19.26 7.50
C ILE A 485 -13.76 -19.24 6.69
N ALA A 486 -14.85 -18.82 7.33
CA ALA A 486 -16.13 -18.62 6.67
C ALA A 486 -16.20 -17.24 6.01
N ILE A 487 -16.65 -17.19 4.75
CA ILE A 487 -17.17 -15.97 4.13
C ILE A 487 -18.62 -15.86 4.56
N VAL A 488 -18.92 -14.96 5.50
CA VAL A 488 -20.27 -14.80 6.07
C VAL A 488 -21.09 -13.73 5.38
N GLY A 489 -20.46 -12.84 4.64
CA GLY A 489 -21.14 -11.93 3.70
C GLY A 489 -20.18 -11.43 2.63
N LEU A 490 -20.74 -11.06 1.49
CA LEU A 490 -20.00 -10.53 0.35
C LEU A 490 -20.83 -9.50 -0.41
N ALA A 491 -20.15 -8.53 -1.02
CA ALA A 491 -20.78 -7.61 -1.98
C ALA A 491 -19.75 -7.11 -2.97
N CYS A 492 -20.23 -6.60 -4.11
CA CYS A 492 -19.36 -6.01 -5.11
C CYS A 492 -20.05 -5.00 -6.01
N ARG A 493 -19.22 -4.22 -6.70
CA ARG A 493 -19.60 -3.34 -7.80
C ARG A 493 -18.55 -3.48 -8.90
N TYR A 494 -18.98 -3.97 -10.06
CA TYR A 494 -18.16 -4.18 -11.25
C TYR A 494 -18.87 -3.64 -12.51
N PRO A 495 -18.16 -3.43 -13.63
CA PRO A 495 -18.76 -2.96 -14.87
C PRO A 495 -19.95 -3.82 -15.31
N GLY A 496 -21.12 -3.19 -15.50
CA GLY A 496 -22.38 -3.87 -15.83
C GLY A 496 -22.99 -4.72 -14.71
N ALA A 497 -22.40 -4.74 -13.52
CA ALA A 497 -22.81 -5.55 -12.38
C ALA A 497 -22.77 -4.75 -11.07
N SER A 498 -23.93 -4.25 -10.63
CA SER A 498 -24.05 -3.48 -9.39
C SER A 498 -24.04 -4.33 -8.12
N ASN A 499 -24.05 -5.66 -8.24
CA ASN A 499 -24.01 -6.61 -7.13
C ASN A 499 -23.48 -7.99 -7.61
N ALA A 500 -23.31 -8.91 -6.66
CA ALA A 500 -22.75 -10.24 -6.90
C ALA A 500 -23.60 -11.11 -7.84
N GLU A 501 -24.94 -11.03 -7.76
CA GLU A 501 -25.83 -11.79 -8.63
C GLU A 501 -25.73 -11.31 -10.08
N ALA A 502 -25.71 -10.00 -10.31
CA ALA A 502 -25.52 -9.44 -11.64
C ALA A 502 -24.14 -9.82 -12.23
N LEU A 503 -23.09 -9.85 -11.41
CA LEU A 503 -21.76 -10.31 -11.85
C LEU A 503 -21.79 -11.77 -12.29
N TRP A 504 -22.50 -12.63 -11.55
CA TRP A 504 -22.69 -14.04 -11.89
C TRP A 504 -23.47 -14.22 -13.19
N GLU A 505 -24.64 -13.59 -13.31
CA GLU A 505 -25.49 -13.70 -14.50
C GLU A 505 -24.79 -13.19 -15.77
N ASN A 506 -24.09 -12.06 -15.67
CA ASN A 506 -23.29 -11.56 -16.78
C ASN A 506 -22.14 -12.52 -17.13
N GLY A 507 -21.47 -13.07 -16.11
CA GLY A 507 -20.39 -14.04 -16.24
C GLY A 507 -20.83 -15.41 -16.79
N LEU A 508 -22.08 -15.79 -16.58
CA LEU A 508 -22.67 -17.03 -17.07
C LEU A 508 -23.06 -16.93 -18.55
N HIS A 509 -23.56 -15.75 -18.96
CA HIS A 509 -24.08 -15.49 -20.31
C HIS A 509 -23.09 -14.76 -21.22
N GLY A 510 -21.85 -14.53 -20.79
CA GLY A 510 -20.82 -13.87 -21.60
C GLY A 510 -21.12 -12.41 -21.93
N ARG A 511 -21.87 -11.72 -21.06
CA ARG A 511 -22.17 -10.30 -21.23
C ARG A 511 -20.95 -9.47 -20.87
N SER A 512 -20.23 -9.02 -21.89
CA SER A 512 -19.08 -8.14 -21.73
C SER A 512 -19.53 -6.69 -21.52
N SER A 513 -18.89 -6.03 -20.56
CA SER A 513 -19.03 -4.60 -20.26
C SER A 513 -17.88 -3.78 -20.85
N VAL A 514 -17.02 -4.39 -21.66
CA VAL A 514 -15.96 -3.70 -22.39
C VAL A 514 -16.57 -2.86 -23.50
N ALA A 515 -16.32 -1.56 -23.47
CA ALA A 515 -16.79 -0.60 -24.45
C ALA A 515 -15.75 0.50 -24.68
N ASP A 516 -16.00 1.38 -25.65
CA ASP A 516 -15.19 2.57 -25.82
C ASP A 516 -15.30 3.49 -24.60
N ILE A 517 -14.17 4.07 -24.18
CA ILE A 517 -14.12 5.03 -23.08
C ILE A 517 -14.95 6.25 -23.47
N PRO A 518 -15.96 6.66 -22.67
CA PRO A 518 -16.77 7.83 -22.99
C PRO A 518 -15.96 9.13 -22.93
N GLU A 519 -16.16 10.07 -23.87
CA GLU A 519 -15.54 11.41 -23.86
C GLU A 519 -15.80 12.20 -22.57
N LYS A 520 -16.92 11.93 -21.89
CA LYS A 520 -17.25 12.54 -20.59
C LYS A 520 -16.35 12.05 -19.45
N ARG A 521 -15.67 10.91 -19.59
CA ARG A 521 -14.77 10.34 -18.56
C ARG A 521 -13.44 11.10 -18.56
N TRP A 522 -12.92 11.35 -19.75
CA TRP A 522 -11.80 12.24 -20.09
C TRP A 522 -11.77 12.40 -21.61
N PRO A 523 -11.12 13.44 -22.18
CA PRO A 523 -11.23 13.76 -23.61
C PRO A 523 -10.42 12.78 -24.48
N VAL A 524 -10.99 11.61 -24.76
CA VAL A 524 -10.35 10.48 -25.45
C VAL A 524 -9.85 10.86 -26.83
N SER A 525 -10.60 11.69 -27.57
CA SER A 525 -10.25 12.16 -28.91
C SER A 525 -8.91 12.91 -28.97
N LEU A 526 -8.40 13.41 -27.84
CA LEU A 526 -7.08 14.04 -27.79
C LEU A 526 -5.92 13.03 -27.80
N TYR A 527 -6.20 11.82 -27.32
CA TYR A 527 -5.21 10.76 -27.12
C TYR A 527 -5.29 9.68 -28.19
N HIS A 528 -6.43 9.54 -28.87
CA HIS A 528 -6.69 8.53 -29.88
C HIS A 528 -7.33 9.14 -31.14
N ASP A 529 -6.77 8.86 -32.33
CA ASP A 529 -7.27 9.38 -33.61
C ASP A 529 -7.78 8.32 -34.59
N GLY A 530 -7.84 7.05 -34.18
CA GLY A 530 -8.41 5.93 -34.94
C GLY A 530 -7.70 5.57 -36.24
N LYS A 531 -6.61 6.27 -36.61
CA LYS A 531 -5.94 6.14 -37.92
C LYS A 531 -4.53 5.58 -37.81
N ARG A 532 -3.92 5.65 -36.64
CA ARG A 532 -2.52 5.27 -36.45
C ARG A 532 -2.38 3.82 -35.98
N PRO A 533 -1.37 3.07 -36.47
CA PRO A 533 -1.09 1.72 -35.98
C PRO A 533 -0.72 1.75 -34.50
N ALA A 534 -0.80 0.59 -33.84
CA ALA A 534 -0.33 0.43 -32.47
C ALA A 534 1.19 0.67 -32.41
N THR A 535 1.58 1.84 -31.89
CA THR A 535 2.99 2.23 -31.75
C THR A 535 3.46 1.99 -30.32
N ARG A 536 4.75 1.67 -30.14
CA ARG A 536 5.42 1.49 -28.84
C ARG A 536 6.54 2.53 -28.69
N GLY A 537 7.00 2.76 -27.46
CA GLY A 537 8.10 3.68 -27.20
C GLY A 537 7.75 5.14 -27.50
N LYS A 538 8.70 5.93 -28.03
CA LYS A 538 8.54 7.40 -28.20
C LYS A 538 7.33 7.78 -29.06
N GLU A 539 6.94 6.94 -30.00
CA GLU A 539 5.76 7.16 -30.86
C GLU A 539 4.43 7.03 -30.09
N ALA A 540 4.42 6.37 -28.93
CA ALA A 540 3.27 6.25 -28.05
C ALA A 540 3.13 7.40 -27.04
N PHE A 541 4.01 8.41 -27.07
CA PHE A 541 3.89 9.57 -26.18
C PHE A 541 2.52 10.24 -26.36
N PHE A 542 1.82 10.39 -25.24
CA PHE A 542 0.49 11.01 -25.20
C PHE A 542 -0.57 10.29 -26.04
N ARG A 543 -0.40 8.97 -26.28
CA ARG A 543 -1.34 8.21 -27.10
C ARG A 543 -1.97 7.05 -26.34
N VAL A 544 -3.22 6.79 -26.68
CA VAL A 544 -3.93 5.55 -26.35
C VAL A 544 -4.29 4.92 -27.70
N TYR A 545 -3.74 3.74 -28.00
CA TYR A 545 -4.03 3.06 -29.27
C TYR A 545 -5.29 2.19 -29.23
N ALA A 546 -5.77 1.85 -28.02
CA ALA A 546 -6.99 1.08 -27.81
C ALA A 546 -7.82 1.74 -26.70
N PRO A 547 -8.75 2.66 -27.03
CA PRO A 547 -9.52 3.41 -26.04
C PRO A 547 -10.71 2.60 -25.51
N LYS A 548 -10.50 1.34 -25.16
CA LYS A 548 -11.54 0.47 -24.59
C LYS A 548 -11.30 0.23 -23.11
N SER A 549 -12.39 0.17 -22.35
CA SER A 549 -12.36 -0.23 -20.95
C SER A 549 -13.72 -0.75 -20.50
N ALA A 550 -13.73 -1.38 -19.34
CA ALA A 550 -14.94 -1.72 -18.60
C ALA A 550 -15.00 -0.81 -17.36
N LEU A 551 -15.93 0.15 -17.37
CA LEU A 551 -16.04 1.18 -16.33
C LEU A 551 -17.23 0.90 -15.41
N VAL A 552 -17.09 1.30 -14.16
CA VAL A 552 -18.20 1.31 -13.21
C VAL A 552 -18.96 2.63 -13.35
N GLU A 553 -20.29 2.57 -13.36
CA GLU A 553 -21.11 3.78 -13.33
C GLU A 553 -21.05 4.43 -11.95
N ASP A 554 -20.63 5.71 -11.87
CA ASP A 554 -20.62 6.46 -10.62
C ASP A 554 -22.03 6.93 -10.27
N THR A 555 -22.54 6.51 -9.11
CA THR A 555 -23.87 6.86 -8.60
C THR A 555 -23.74 7.91 -7.48
N PRO A 556 -24.80 8.69 -7.18
CA PRO A 556 -24.77 9.65 -6.09
C PRO A 556 -24.45 8.98 -4.75
N PHE A 557 -23.39 9.44 -4.08
CA PHE A 557 -22.92 8.86 -2.82
C PHE A 557 -23.81 9.30 -1.63
N PRO A 558 -24.39 8.36 -0.84
CA PRO A 558 -25.28 8.67 0.28
C PRO A 558 -24.51 9.11 1.53
N PHE A 559 -23.77 10.21 1.43
CA PHE A 559 -22.80 10.67 2.43
C PHE A 559 -23.35 10.86 3.86
N LYS A 560 -24.63 11.21 3.98
CA LYS A 560 -25.29 11.42 5.28
C LYS A 560 -25.32 10.15 6.12
N GLU A 561 -25.50 9.00 5.47
CA GLU A 561 -25.57 7.70 6.14
C GLU A 561 -24.22 7.28 6.73
N PHE A 562 -23.11 7.79 6.18
CA PHE A 562 -21.75 7.52 6.65
C PHE A 562 -21.18 8.62 7.56
N GLY A 563 -21.98 9.62 7.91
CA GLY A 563 -21.52 10.75 8.73
C GLY A 563 -20.39 11.55 8.07
N VAL A 564 -20.38 11.63 6.73
CA VAL A 564 -19.42 12.40 5.95
C VAL A 564 -20.02 13.79 5.67
N PRO A 565 -19.34 14.90 5.98
CA PRO A 565 -19.87 16.23 5.71
C PRO A 565 -19.89 16.53 4.19
N PRO A 566 -20.86 17.30 3.67
CA PRO A 566 -20.96 17.61 2.23
C PRO A 566 -19.65 18.16 1.62
N ALA A 567 -18.93 19.02 2.35
CA ALA A 567 -17.68 19.60 1.90
C ALA A 567 -16.55 18.58 1.69
N ALA A 568 -16.58 17.46 2.44
CA ALA A 568 -15.60 16.39 2.28
C ALA A 568 -15.93 15.48 1.09
N VAL A 569 -17.20 15.35 0.70
CA VAL A 569 -17.62 14.46 -0.41
C VAL A 569 -16.95 14.86 -1.72
N ALA A 570 -16.88 16.16 -2.01
CA ALA A 570 -16.24 16.68 -3.23
C ALA A 570 -14.72 16.39 -3.28
N GLN A 571 -14.11 16.17 -2.12
CA GLN A 571 -12.68 15.89 -1.98
C GLN A 571 -12.40 14.38 -1.96
N MET A 572 -13.41 13.53 -1.77
CA MET A 572 -13.23 12.08 -1.69
C MET A 572 -12.96 11.45 -3.06
N ASP A 573 -11.98 10.56 -3.10
CA ASP A 573 -11.78 9.68 -4.23
C ASP A 573 -12.95 8.69 -4.41
N PRO A 574 -13.34 8.31 -5.66
CA PRO A 574 -14.36 7.29 -5.88
C PRO A 574 -14.09 5.97 -5.13
N SER A 575 -12.83 5.54 -5.00
CA SER A 575 -12.47 4.32 -4.27
C SER A 575 -12.96 4.34 -2.82
N GLN A 576 -12.87 5.49 -2.15
CA GLN A 576 -13.34 5.64 -0.76
C GLN A 576 -14.86 5.55 -0.66
N ARG A 577 -15.58 6.12 -1.64
CA ARG A 577 -17.05 6.08 -1.71
C ARG A 577 -17.55 4.65 -1.97
N TRP A 578 -16.98 3.99 -2.97
CA TRP A 578 -17.34 2.62 -3.33
C TRP A 578 -17.04 1.64 -2.19
N CYS A 579 -15.90 1.77 -1.52
CA CYS A 579 -15.60 0.94 -0.35
C CYS A 579 -16.68 1.06 0.73
N LEU A 580 -17.13 2.28 1.07
CA LEU A 580 -18.16 2.50 2.08
C LEU A 580 -19.50 1.85 1.69
N GLU A 581 -19.93 2.03 0.44
CA GLU A 581 -21.19 1.45 -0.05
C GLU A 581 -21.13 -0.08 -0.10
N VAL A 582 -20.09 -0.64 -0.73
CA VAL A 582 -19.94 -2.09 -0.92
C VAL A 582 -19.70 -2.80 0.42
N ALA A 583 -18.97 -2.19 1.36
CA ALA A 583 -18.83 -2.76 2.70
C ALA A 583 -20.16 -2.78 3.46
N ARG A 584 -20.96 -1.71 3.39
CA ARG A 584 -22.29 -1.67 4.01
C ARG A 584 -23.18 -2.79 3.45
N GLU A 585 -23.12 -3.02 2.14
CA GLU A 585 -23.84 -4.13 1.49
C GLU A 585 -23.34 -5.50 1.95
N ALA A 586 -22.02 -5.72 2.02
CA ALA A 586 -21.44 -6.98 2.50
C ALA A 586 -21.80 -7.26 3.97
N LEU A 587 -21.90 -6.22 4.80
CA LEU A 587 -22.35 -6.33 6.18
C LEU A 587 -23.84 -6.67 6.28
N GLY A 588 -24.66 -6.04 5.45
CA GLY A 588 -26.07 -6.37 5.33
C GLY A 588 -26.30 -7.81 4.87
N ASP A 589 -25.53 -8.29 3.90
CA ASP A 589 -25.55 -9.68 3.42
C ASP A 589 -25.15 -10.67 4.53
N ALA A 590 -24.17 -10.30 5.38
CA ALA A 590 -23.81 -11.05 6.59
C ALA A 590 -24.84 -10.94 7.74
N GLY A 591 -25.92 -10.18 7.56
CA GLY A 591 -26.96 -9.97 8.55
C GLY A 591 -26.57 -9.03 9.69
N TYR A 592 -25.51 -8.23 9.54
CA TYR A 592 -25.12 -7.18 10.48
C TYR A 592 -25.75 -5.83 10.11
N GLY A 593 -26.18 -5.06 11.11
CA GLY A 593 -26.89 -3.80 10.93
C GLY A 593 -27.46 -3.27 12.24
N SER A 594 -28.63 -2.64 12.20
CA SER A 594 -29.28 -2.06 13.39
C SER A 594 -29.77 -3.10 14.40
N GLN A 595 -30.09 -4.32 13.96
CA GLN A 595 -30.62 -5.40 14.80
C GLN A 595 -29.54 -6.37 15.31
N ARG A 596 -28.38 -6.43 14.65
CA ARG A 596 -27.27 -7.34 14.97
C ARG A 596 -25.94 -6.63 14.74
N THR A 597 -25.15 -6.50 15.80
CA THR A 597 -23.88 -5.75 15.74
C THR A 597 -22.70 -6.68 15.53
N LEU A 598 -21.72 -6.23 14.75
CA LEU A 598 -20.40 -6.86 14.70
C LEU A 598 -19.67 -6.75 16.06
N PRO A 599 -18.69 -7.62 16.34
CA PRO A 599 -17.79 -7.47 17.48
C PRO A 599 -16.82 -6.30 17.27
N LEU A 600 -17.29 -5.07 17.46
CA LEU A 600 -16.61 -3.83 17.05
C LEU A 600 -15.20 -3.67 17.61
N GLU A 601 -14.97 -4.05 18.87
CA GLU A 601 -13.66 -3.95 19.52
C GLU A 601 -12.58 -4.78 18.83
N ARG A 602 -12.98 -5.93 18.26
CA ARG A 602 -12.09 -6.94 17.69
C ARG A 602 -12.48 -7.23 16.25
N THR A 603 -12.86 -6.18 15.51
CA THR A 603 -13.06 -6.24 14.06
C THR A 603 -11.92 -5.52 13.37
N ALA A 604 -11.18 -6.23 12.52
CA ALA A 604 -10.15 -5.64 11.66
C ALA A 604 -10.74 -5.14 10.34
N VAL A 605 -10.16 -4.10 9.77
CA VAL A 605 -10.54 -3.54 8.46
C VAL A 605 -9.31 -3.48 7.57
N ILE A 606 -9.24 -4.34 6.56
CA ILE A 606 -8.05 -4.50 5.71
C ILE A 606 -8.46 -4.36 4.24
N VAL A 607 -8.10 -3.24 3.62
CA VAL A 607 -8.53 -2.94 2.24
C VAL A 607 -7.35 -2.90 1.28
N ALA A 608 -7.44 -3.63 0.18
CA ALA A 608 -6.49 -3.55 -0.90
C ALA A 608 -6.77 -2.31 -1.77
N THR A 609 -5.76 -1.46 -1.95
CA THR A 609 -5.78 -0.26 -2.80
C THR A 609 -4.35 0.19 -3.11
N THR A 610 -4.17 1.15 -4.03
CA THR A 610 -2.87 1.76 -4.34
C THR A 610 -2.92 3.28 -4.23
N PRO A 611 -1.75 3.92 -4.03
CA PRO A 611 -1.54 5.34 -4.25
C PRO A 611 -1.84 5.75 -5.71
N GLY A 612 -1.89 7.05 -6.00
CA GLY A 612 -2.10 7.57 -7.35
C GLY A 612 -3.56 7.72 -7.74
N ASN A 613 -4.44 8.00 -6.76
CA ASN A 613 -5.88 8.02 -7.00
C ASN A 613 -6.35 9.24 -7.82
N HIS A 614 -7.62 9.24 -8.23
CA HIS A 614 -8.14 10.25 -9.14
C HIS A 614 -8.04 11.67 -8.56
N GLN A 615 -8.26 11.81 -7.25
CA GLN A 615 -8.12 13.11 -6.56
C GLN A 615 -6.67 13.58 -6.53
N GLU A 616 -5.73 12.68 -6.27
CA GLU A 616 -4.29 12.99 -6.30
C GLU A 616 -3.87 13.54 -7.66
N VAL A 617 -4.28 12.89 -8.77
CA VAL A 617 -4.00 13.36 -10.15
C VAL A 617 -4.51 14.78 -10.39
N MET A 618 -5.71 15.10 -9.87
CA MET A 618 -6.31 16.43 -10.02
C MET A 618 -5.58 17.49 -9.20
N VAL A 619 -5.19 17.17 -7.97
CA VAL A 619 -4.43 18.07 -7.08
C VAL A 619 -3.03 18.32 -7.64
N GLU A 620 -2.34 17.27 -8.08
CA GLU A 620 -1.03 17.39 -8.76
C GLU A 620 -1.14 18.34 -9.95
N ALA A 621 -2.15 18.18 -10.81
CA ALA A 621 -2.34 19.05 -11.96
C ALA A 621 -2.70 20.50 -11.61
N GLN A 622 -3.38 20.73 -10.48
CA GLN A 622 -3.63 22.07 -9.98
C GLN A 622 -2.36 22.79 -9.55
N LEU A 623 -1.45 22.06 -8.87
CA LEU A 623 -0.23 22.59 -8.28
C LEU A 623 0.93 22.68 -9.26
N ALA A 624 1.05 21.77 -10.22
CA ALA A 624 2.14 21.71 -11.19
C ALA A 624 2.05 22.77 -12.31
N TYR A 625 0.86 23.37 -12.51
CA TYR A 625 0.60 24.27 -13.62
C TYR A 625 1.60 25.44 -13.76
N PRO A 626 2.04 26.14 -12.69
CA PRO A 626 3.00 27.24 -12.80
C PRO A 626 4.32 26.85 -13.48
N GLU A 627 4.83 25.64 -13.21
CA GLU A 627 6.08 25.17 -13.79
C GLU A 627 5.94 24.92 -15.30
N PHE A 628 4.76 24.50 -15.77
CA PHE A 628 4.49 24.29 -17.20
C PHE A 628 4.11 25.58 -17.92
N ALA A 629 3.42 26.50 -17.24
CA ALA A 629 3.15 27.84 -17.74
C ALA A 629 4.43 28.55 -18.21
N GLU A 630 5.57 28.21 -17.62
CA GLU A 630 6.88 28.70 -18.06
C GLU A 630 7.26 28.22 -19.47
N VAL A 631 6.94 26.99 -19.87
CA VAL A 631 7.18 26.49 -21.24
C VAL A 631 6.39 27.31 -22.26
N TYR A 632 5.10 27.58 -21.96
CA TYR A 632 4.29 28.45 -22.80
C TYR A 632 4.82 29.88 -22.83
N ARG A 633 5.20 30.42 -21.68
CA ARG A 633 5.74 31.78 -21.57
C ARG A 633 6.96 31.93 -22.46
N GLN A 634 7.91 31.00 -22.39
CA GLN A 634 9.12 31.02 -23.21
C GLN A 634 8.81 30.90 -24.71
N ALA A 635 7.95 29.96 -25.11
CA ALA A 635 7.58 29.76 -26.51
C ALA A 635 6.82 30.96 -27.11
N LEU A 636 5.90 31.57 -26.35
CA LEU A 636 5.16 32.75 -26.84
C LEU A 636 6.07 33.98 -26.95
N LEU A 637 6.94 34.22 -25.96
CA LEU A 637 7.88 35.33 -25.99
C LEU A 637 8.89 35.19 -27.13
N SER A 638 9.41 33.98 -27.39
CA SER A 638 10.34 33.73 -28.48
C SER A 638 9.70 33.93 -29.86
N SER A 639 8.40 33.66 -30.00
CA SER A 639 7.62 33.95 -31.21
C SER A 639 7.11 35.40 -31.32
N GLY A 640 7.59 36.31 -30.45
CA GLY A 640 7.34 37.75 -30.52
C GLY A 640 6.03 38.23 -29.89
N VAL A 641 5.37 37.41 -29.07
CA VAL A 641 4.13 37.79 -28.38
C VAL A 641 4.46 38.75 -27.21
N PRO A 642 3.79 39.91 -27.09
CA PRO A 642 4.03 40.85 -25.99
C PRO A 642 3.77 40.25 -24.61
N VAL A 643 4.61 40.58 -23.61
CA VAL A 643 4.52 40.08 -22.22
C VAL A 643 3.10 40.19 -21.64
N ALA A 644 2.42 41.32 -21.84
CA ALA A 644 1.06 41.51 -21.32
C ALA A 644 0.03 40.56 -21.95
N GLN A 645 0.22 40.16 -23.21
CA GLN A 645 -0.61 39.13 -23.84
C GLN A 645 -0.26 37.74 -23.30
N VAL A 646 1.03 37.44 -23.10
CA VAL A 646 1.48 36.17 -22.50
C VAL A 646 0.89 35.96 -21.11
N GLU A 647 0.91 36.97 -20.23
CA GLU A 647 0.34 36.80 -18.88
C GLU A 647 -1.18 36.62 -18.89
N ARG A 648 -1.90 37.29 -19.81
CA ARG A 648 -3.34 37.01 -20.01
C ARG A 648 -3.57 35.59 -20.50
N PHE A 649 -2.77 35.13 -21.46
CA PHE A 649 -2.81 33.77 -21.99
C PHE A 649 -2.62 32.74 -20.87
N ILE A 650 -1.62 32.90 -20.00
CA ILE A 650 -1.32 31.94 -18.93
C ILE A 650 -2.49 31.80 -17.95
N VAL A 651 -3.14 32.91 -17.59
CA VAL A 651 -4.31 32.91 -16.70
C VAL A 651 -5.52 32.25 -17.37
N GLU A 652 -5.79 32.57 -18.63
CA GLU A 652 -6.91 32.02 -19.39
C GLU A 652 -6.74 30.52 -19.67
N ALA A 653 -5.56 30.10 -20.13
CA ALA A 653 -5.21 28.71 -20.36
C ALA A 653 -5.31 27.88 -19.07
N ARG A 654 -4.94 28.45 -17.92
CA ARG A 654 -5.08 27.79 -16.61
C ARG A 654 -6.53 27.48 -16.31
N ARG A 655 -7.39 28.49 -16.49
CA ARG A 655 -8.83 28.38 -16.23
C ARG A 655 -9.48 27.35 -17.14
N LEU A 656 -9.08 27.30 -18.41
CA LEU A 656 -9.58 26.34 -19.39
C LEU A 656 -9.08 24.91 -19.10
N PHE A 657 -7.80 24.73 -18.74
CA PHE A 657 -7.22 23.43 -18.44
C PHE A 657 -7.70 22.83 -17.11
N GLN A 658 -7.70 23.63 -16.04
CA GLN A 658 -8.06 23.17 -14.70
C GLN A 658 -9.59 23.13 -14.49
N GLY A 659 -10.37 23.78 -15.36
CA GLY A 659 -11.82 23.84 -15.27
C GLY A 659 -12.32 24.34 -13.92
N GLN A 660 -13.51 23.90 -13.50
CA GLN A 660 -14.05 24.12 -12.16
C GLN A 660 -13.57 23.06 -11.16
N SER A 661 -12.27 22.76 -11.14
CA SER A 661 -11.72 21.85 -10.13
C SER A 661 -12.00 22.38 -8.72
N PRO A 662 -12.35 21.51 -7.75
CA PRO A 662 -12.58 21.96 -6.39
C PRO A 662 -11.30 22.57 -5.80
N PRO A 663 -11.42 23.60 -4.96
CA PRO A 663 -10.27 24.21 -4.31
C PRO A 663 -9.58 23.21 -3.38
N ILE A 664 -8.28 23.41 -3.18
CA ILE A 664 -7.49 22.65 -2.20
C ILE A 664 -7.82 23.19 -0.79
N MET A 665 -8.39 22.33 0.04
CA MET A 665 -8.87 22.62 1.40
C MET A 665 -8.28 21.63 2.41
N SER A 666 -8.64 21.77 3.69
CA SER A 666 -8.24 20.81 4.73
C SER A 666 -8.75 19.38 4.48
N GLU A 667 -9.91 19.22 3.82
CA GLU A 667 -10.48 17.91 3.47
C GLU A 667 -9.81 17.26 2.25
N THR A 668 -8.97 17.98 1.51
CA THR A 668 -8.27 17.44 0.33
C THR A 668 -7.28 16.35 0.71
N LEU A 669 -6.49 16.53 1.78
CA LEU A 669 -5.55 15.49 2.22
C LEU A 669 -6.28 14.19 2.63
N PRO A 670 -7.30 14.21 3.52
CA PRO A 670 -8.13 13.02 3.80
C PRO A 670 -8.82 12.43 2.57
N GLY A 671 -9.06 13.23 1.55
CA GLY A 671 -9.67 12.84 0.28
C GLY A 671 -8.74 12.03 -0.63
N LEU A 672 -7.42 12.18 -0.47
CA LEU A 672 -6.41 11.48 -1.27
C LEU A 672 -5.56 10.46 -0.51
N LEU A 673 -5.63 10.41 0.83
CA LEU A 673 -4.88 9.43 1.63
C LEU A 673 -5.14 7.99 1.16
N ASN A 674 -4.07 7.24 0.90
CA ASN A 674 -4.16 5.84 0.48
C ASN A 674 -4.74 4.92 1.58
N SER A 675 -4.51 5.22 2.86
CA SER A 675 -5.13 4.53 4.00
C SER A 675 -6.60 4.88 4.27
N ALA A 676 -7.17 5.88 3.59
CA ALA A 676 -8.54 6.35 3.83
C ALA A 676 -9.63 5.31 3.55
N PRO A 677 -9.55 4.43 2.52
CA PRO A 677 -10.54 3.38 2.32
C PRO A 677 -10.72 2.49 3.56
N ALA A 678 -9.64 2.07 4.23
CA ALA A 678 -9.73 1.26 5.45
C ALA A 678 -10.18 2.09 6.67
N THR A 679 -9.61 3.28 6.87
CA THR A 679 -9.88 4.07 8.07
C THR A 679 -11.26 4.73 8.06
N ARG A 680 -11.80 5.10 6.89
CA ARG A 680 -13.21 5.56 6.78
C ARG A 680 -14.19 4.44 7.05
N LEU A 681 -13.90 3.21 6.63
CA LEU A 681 -14.69 2.04 6.98
C LEU A 681 -14.67 1.78 8.48
N ALA A 682 -13.49 1.74 9.11
CA ALA A 682 -13.38 1.57 10.56
C ALA A 682 -14.17 2.65 11.32
N ARG A 683 -14.11 3.90 10.85
CA ARG A 683 -14.88 5.01 11.40
C ARG A 683 -16.39 4.83 11.22
N ALA A 684 -16.86 4.50 10.01
CA ALA A 684 -18.28 4.35 9.70
C ALA A 684 -18.91 3.20 10.48
N LEU A 685 -18.15 2.12 10.71
CA LEU A 685 -18.58 0.95 11.47
C LEU A 685 -18.37 1.08 12.97
N ASN A 686 -17.62 2.10 13.40
CA ASN A 686 -17.05 2.17 14.75
C ASN A 686 -16.24 0.92 15.13
N ALA A 687 -15.61 0.28 14.14
CA ALA A 687 -14.65 -0.82 14.37
C ALA A 687 -13.38 -0.25 15.01
N ARG A 688 -12.83 -0.97 15.98
CA ARG A 688 -11.73 -0.51 16.84
C ARG A 688 -10.50 -1.43 16.79
N GLY A 689 -10.58 -2.54 16.06
CA GLY A 689 -9.40 -3.32 15.68
C GLY A 689 -8.51 -2.58 14.68
N PRO A 690 -7.40 -3.21 14.24
CA PRO A 690 -6.50 -2.64 13.23
C PRO A 690 -7.24 -2.22 11.96
N ALA A 691 -6.87 -1.06 11.40
CA ALA A 691 -7.38 -0.57 10.13
C ALA A 691 -6.23 -0.09 9.26
N PHE A 692 -5.99 -0.74 8.13
CA PHE A 692 -4.89 -0.40 7.23
C PHE A 692 -5.17 -0.88 5.81
N THR A 693 -4.44 -0.33 4.85
CA THR A 693 -4.51 -0.76 3.46
C THR A 693 -3.31 -1.60 3.06
N VAL A 694 -3.46 -2.44 2.02
CA VAL A 694 -2.42 -3.37 1.55
C VAL A 694 -2.22 -3.21 0.04
N GLU A 695 -0.97 -3.29 -0.40
CA GLU A 695 -0.57 -3.19 -1.81
C GLU A 695 0.43 -4.29 -2.20
N SER A 696 0.04 -5.14 -3.14
CA SER A 696 0.84 -6.24 -3.73
C SER A 696 0.47 -6.36 -5.22
N ALA A 697 0.46 -5.21 -5.92
CA ALA A 697 0.02 -5.05 -7.30
C ALA A 697 -1.35 -5.73 -7.55
N CYS A 698 -1.48 -6.51 -8.63
CA CYS A 698 -2.73 -7.20 -8.96
C CYS A 698 -3.12 -8.32 -7.98
N ALA A 699 -2.24 -8.73 -7.06
CA ALA A 699 -2.53 -9.73 -6.03
C ALA A 699 -3.05 -9.13 -4.70
N SER A 700 -3.16 -7.81 -4.61
CA SER A 700 -3.46 -7.08 -3.36
C SER A 700 -4.70 -7.57 -2.61
N THR A 701 -5.80 -7.91 -3.30
CA THR A 701 -7.01 -8.43 -2.61
C THR A 701 -6.71 -9.72 -1.85
N LEU A 702 -5.97 -10.66 -2.45
CA LEU A 702 -5.65 -11.94 -1.79
C LEU A 702 -4.63 -11.72 -0.67
N ALA A 703 -3.72 -10.75 -0.81
CA ALA A 703 -2.86 -10.33 0.29
C ALA A 703 -3.67 -9.80 1.49
N ALA A 704 -4.66 -8.94 1.26
CA ALA A 704 -5.56 -8.44 2.30
C ALA A 704 -6.34 -9.56 3.00
N LEU A 705 -6.85 -10.54 2.24
CA LEU A 705 -7.50 -11.72 2.79
C LEU A 705 -6.53 -12.57 3.61
N SER A 706 -5.27 -12.71 3.19
CA SER A 706 -4.25 -13.51 3.90
C SER A 706 -3.98 -12.99 5.28
N LEU A 707 -3.79 -11.67 5.40
CA LEU A 707 -3.59 -11.03 6.68
C LEU A 707 -4.83 -11.17 7.57
N SER A 708 -6.02 -11.02 6.98
CA SER A 708 -7.31 -11.20 7.66
C SER A 708 -7.49 -12.61 8.24
N ILE A 709 -7.20 -13.63 7.43
CA ILE A 709 -7.30 -15.05 7.80
C ILE A 709 -6.32 -15.41 8.90
N GLN A 710 -5.06 -15.00 8.77
CA GLN A 710 -4.06 -15.25 9.81
C GLN A 710 -4.50 -14.64 11.14
N GLY A 711 -5.06 -13.42 11.14
CA GLY A 711 -5.39 -12.74 12.40
C GLY A 711 -6.66 -13.26 13.06
N LEU A 712 -7.56 -13.83 12.25
CA LEU A 712 -8.67 -14.65 12.73
C LEU A 712 -8.15 -15.94 13.36
N ARG A 713 -7.25 -16.69 12.69
CA ARG A 713 -6.68 -17.95 13.22
C ARG A 713 -5.87 -17.73 14.50
N ASP A 714 -5.13 -16.63 14.59
CA ASP A 714 -4.34 -16.26 15.76
C ASP A 714 -5.19 -15.71 16.92
N GLY A 715 -6.48 -15.48 16.72
CA GLY A 715 -7.35 -14.88 17.72
C GLY A 715 -7.01 -13.41 18.03
N ARG A 716 -6.40 -12.69 17.09
CA ARG A 716 -6.15 -11.24 17.21
C ARG A 716 -7.43 -10.42 17.03
N TRP A 717 -8.30 -10.88 16.13
CA TRP A 717 -9.64 -10.35 15.93
C TRP A 717 -10.66 -11.49 15.77
N ASP A 718 -11.94 -11.15 15.89
CA ASP A 718 -13.05 -12.11 15.84
C ASP A 718 -13.87 -11.99 14.55
N ALA A 719 -13.76 -10.84 13.88
CA ALA A 719 -14.26 -10.63 12.53
C ALA A 719 -13.25 -9.78 11.73
N ALA A 720 -13.29 -9.92 10.41
CA ALA A 720 -12.54 -9.05 9.51
C ALA A 720 -13.44 -8.58 8.36
N LEU A 721 -13.39 -7.29 8.07
CA LEU A 721 -13.89 -6.72 6.82
C LEU A 721 -12.69 -6.55 5.88
N ALA A 722 -12.69 -7.29 4.77
CA ALA A 722 -11.57 -7.33 3.86
C ALA A 722 -12.00 -7.33 2.40
N GLY A 723 -11.19 -6.77 1.51
CA GLY A 723 -11.54 -6.68 0.10
C GLY A 723 -10.57 -5.82 -0.69
N GLY A 724 -10.98 -5.40 -1.89
CA GLY A 724 -10.15 -4.56 -2.76
C GLY A 724 -10.97 -3.63 -3.65
N VAL A 725 -10.36 -2.50 -3.99
CA VAL A 725 -10.97 -1.45 -4.82
C VAL A 725 -9.99 -0.92 -5.87
N TRP A 726 -10.51 -0.64 -7.06
CA TRP A 726 -9.80 0.04 -8.14
C TRP A 726 -10.76 0.92 -8.95
N SER A 727 -10.46 2.22 -9.02
CA SER A 727 -11.28 3.23 -9.71
C SER A 727 -10.45 4.19 -10.58
N GLN A 728 -9.23 3.80 -10.94
CA GLN A 728 -8.19 4.69 -11.46
C GLN A 728 -8.00 4.59 -12.99
N ILE A 729 -9.08 4.53 -13.78
CA ILE A 729 -8.97 4.55 -15.26
C ILE A 729 -8.96 5.99 -15.77
N THR A 730 -7.80 6.65 -15.60
CA THR A 730 -7.54 8.04 -16.02
C THR A 730 -6.71 8.10 -17.30
N ALA A 731 -6.72 9.23 -18.02
CA ALA A 731 -5.92 9.40 -19.23
C ALA A 731 -4.41 9.15 -18.99
N PRO A 732 -3.76 9.72 -17.94
CA PRO A 732 -2.35 9.44 -17.67
C PRO A 732 -2.05 7.96 -17.45
N TYR A 733 -2.96 7.26 -16.77
CA TYR A 733 -2.81 5.83 -16.51
C TYR A 733 -2.94 5.01 -17.81
N CYS A 734 -3.95 5.29 -18.63
CA CYS A 734 -4.18 4.58 -19.90
C CYS A 734 -3.05 4.80 -20.92
N VAL A 735 -2.60 6.06 -21.07
CA VAL A 735 -1.46 6.41 -21.94
C VAL A 735 -0.21 5.61 -21.52
N ASN A 736 0.04 5.51 -20.22
CA ASN A 736 1.19 4.77 -19.72
C ASN A 736 1.10 3.26 -19.97
N MET A 737 -0.07 2.65 -19.75
CA MET A 737 -0.26 1.22 -20.02
C MET A 737 -0.12 0.91 -21.53
N CYS A 738 -0.54 1.84 -22.39
CA CYS A 738 -0.27 1.77 -23.82
C CYS A 738 1.23 1.87 -24.11
N PHE A 739 1.91 2.87 -23.52
CA PHE A 739 3.34 3.11 -23.71
C PHE A 739 4.21 1.87 -23.39
N VAL A 740 3.87 1.10 -22.37
CA VAL A 740 4.59 -0.16 -22.04
C VAL A 740 4.08 -1.41 -22.77
N GLY A 741 3.02 -1.27 -23.58
CA GLY A 741 2.51 -2.36 -24.42
C GLY A 741 1.74 -3.44 -23.66
N ALA A 742 1.12 -3.11 -22.52
CA ALA A 742 0.33 -4.06 -21.73
C ALA A 742 -1.14 -4.16 -22.16
N VAL A 743 -1.65 -3.16 -22.91
CA VAL A 743 -3.04 -3.09 -23.37
C VAL A 743 -3.19 -3.86 -24.68
N SER A 744 -4.27 -4.63 -24.82
CA SER A 744 -4.60 -5.31 -26.06
C SER A 744 -4.87 -4.30 -27.18
N PRO A 745 -4.11 -4.31 -28.30
CA PRO A 745 -4.39 -3.45 -29.44
C PRO A 745 -5.75 -3.74 -30.10
N THR A 746 -6.24 -4.96 -29.98
CA THR A 746 -7.57 -5.35 -30.50
C THR A 746 -8.71 -5.00 -29.54
N GLY A 747 -8.37 -4.57 -28.32
CA GLY A 747 -9.34 -4.13 -27.32
C GLY A 747 -10.18 -5.26 -26.75
N GLU A 748 -9.60 -6.47 -26.66
CA GLU A 748 -10.22 -7.65 -26.05
C GLU A 748 -9.19 -8.39 -25.19
N THR A 749 -9.59 -8.85 -24.01
CA THR A 749 -8.74 -9.74 -23.19
C THR A 749 -9.04 -11.19 -23.59
N ARG A 750 -8.05 -11.92 -24.13
CA ARG A 750 -8.22 -13.31 -24.61
C ARG A 750 -7.31 -14.30 -23.88
N PRO A 751 -7.59 -14.64 -22.61
CA PRO A 751 -6.70 -15.45 -21.79
C PRO A 751 -6.47 -16.83 -22.42
N PHE A 752 -5.22 -17.28 -22.44
CA PHE A 752 -4.76 -18.57 -22.96
C PHE A 752 -4.95 -18.79 -24.48
N SER A 753 -5.38 -17.77 -25.22
CA SER A 753 -5.55 -17.85 -26.66
C SER A 753 -4.22 -17.71 -27.41
N LYS A 754 -4.15 -18.25 -28.63
CA LYS A 754 -3.10 -17.92 -29.59
C LYS A 754 -3.04 -16.41 -29.88
N ASP A 755 -4.20 -15.75 -29.87
CA ASP A 755 -4.36 -14.34 -30.20
C ASP A 755 -4.40 -13.44 -28.96
N ALA A 756 -3.81 -13.91 -27.85
CA ALA A 756 -3.61 -13.15 -26.62
C ALA A 756 -2.53 -12.07 -26.86
N ASP A 757 -2.91 -10.80 -26.74
CA ASP A 757 -2.09 -9.64 -27.09
C ASP A 757 -2.13 -8.52 -26.03
N GLY A 758 -2.71 -8.80 -24.86
CA GLY A 758 -2.85 -7.85 -23.76
C GLY A 758 -4.18 -7.94 -23.03
N PHE A 759 -4.38 -7.05 -22.06
CA PHE A 759 -5.64 -6.88 -21.36
C PHE A 759 -6.38 -5.60 -21.77
N VAL A 760 -7.65 -5.53 -21.44
CA VAL A 760 -8.46 -4.30 -21.43
C VAL A 760 -8.58 -3.76 -20.01
N HIS A 761 -8.59 -2.45 -19.82
CA HIS A 761 -8.75 -1.83 -18.51
C HIS A 761 -10.12 -2.14 -17.86
N GLY A 762 -10.14 -2.38 -16.55
CA GLY A 762 -11.36 -2.54 -15.77
C GLY A 762 -11.35 -1.72 -14.47
N GLU A 763 -12.53 -1.36 -13.97
CA GLU A 763 -12.76 -0.84 -12.61
C GLU A 763 -13.43 -1.90 -11.73
N GLY A 764 -13.47 -1.70 -10.42
CA GLY A 764 -14.28 -2.53 -9.54
C GLY A 764 -13.99 -2.42 -8.05
N CYS A 765 -14.91 -2.95 -7.25
CA CYS A 765 -14.78 -3.09 -5.81
C CYS A 765 -15.46 -4.38 -5.36
N GLY A 766 -14.83 -5.12 -4.44
CA GLY A 766 -15.45 -6.26 -3.77
C GLY A 766 -15.01 -6.34 -2.32
N MET A 767 -15.95 -6.64 -1.42
CA MET A 767 -15.75 -6.72 0.02
C MET A 767 -16.34 -8.01 0.60
N PHE A 768 -15.70 -8.50 1.66
CA PHE A 768 -16.04 -9.75 2.35
C PHE A 768 -16.06 -9.51 3.85
N VAL A 769 -17.04 -10.13 4.53
CA VAL A 769 -17.06 -10.27 5.99
C VAL A 769 -16.59 -11.69 6.30
N LEU A 770 -15.52 -11.78 7.09
CA LEU A 770 -14.83 -13.04 7.38
C LEU A 770 -14.87 -13.35 8.88
N LYS A 771 -15.10 -14.62 9.21
CA LYS A 771 -15.02 -15.14 10.58
C LYS A 771 -14.37 -16.51 10.58
N ARG A 772 -13.81 -16.91 11.72
CA ARG A 772 -13.49 -18.31 11.99
C ARG A 772 -14.74 -19.17 11.72
N LEU A 773 -14.61 -20.32 11.08
CA LEU A 773 -15.76 -21.17 10.75
C LEU A 773 -16.51 -21.61 12.02
N SER A 774 -15.79 -21.89 13.12
CA SER A 774 -16.41 -22.22 14.40
C SER A 774 -17.23 -21.07 14.97
N ASP A 775 -16.72 -19.85 14.90
CA ASP A 775 -17.42 -18.64 15.34
C ASP A 775 -18.64 -18.32 14.47
N ALA A 776 -18.52 -18.50 13.16
CA ALA A 776 -19.63 -18.31 12.23
C ALA A 776 -20.79 -19.25 12.57
N ARG A 777 -20.48 -20.54 12.81
CA ARG A 777 -21.47 -21.54 13.24
C ARG A 777 -22.06 -21.22 14.61
N ARG A 778 -21.22 -20.85 15.58
CA ARG A 778 -21.66 -20.46 16.94
C ARG A 778 -22.64 -19.29 16.88
N ASP A 779 -22.34 -18.30 16.05
CA ASP A 779 -23.09 -17.05 15.99
C ASP A 779 -24.29 -17.13 15.02
N GLY A 780 -24.52 -18.30 14.40
CA GLY A 780 -25.62 -18.54 13.46
C GLY A 780 -25.49 -17.74 12.15
N ASP A 781 -24.27 -17.43 11.73
CA ASP A 781 -24.02 -16.74 10.48
C ASP A 781 -24.39 -17.60 9.27
N ARG A 782 -24.91 -16.95 8.22
CA ARG A 782 -24.93 -17.55 6.87
C ARG A 782 -23.49 -17.77 6.43
N ILE A 783 -23.19 -18.94 5.85
CA ILE A 783 -21.85 -19.25 5.32
C ILE A 783 -21.99 -19.40 3.80
N HIS A 784 -21.38 -18.47 3.05
CA HIS A 784 -21.44 -18.50 1.58
C HIS A 784 -20.52 -19.57 0.99
N ALA A 785 -19.31 -19.65 1.54
CA ALA A 785 -18.28 -20.62 1.24
C ALA A 785 -17.26 -20.64 2.37
N VAL A 786 -16.38 -21.64 2.36
CA VAL A 786 -15.27 -21.77 3.30
C VAL A 786 -13.96 -21.54 2.55
N ILE A 787 -13.12 -20.64 3.05
CA ILE A 787 -11.72 -20.55 2.66
C ILE A 787 -10.98 -21.65 3.43
N ALA A 788 -10.67 -22.74 2.74
CA ALA A 788 -10.01 -23.89 3.33
C ALA A 788 -8.51 -23.66 3.51
N GLY A 789 -7.87 -22.98 2.56
CA GLY A 789 -6.48 -22.59 2.70
C GLY A 789 -5.99 -21.60 1.66
N MET A 790 -4.83 -21.01 1.92
CA MET A 790 -4.20 -20.06 1.02
C MET A 790 -2.69 -20.16 1.06
N GLY A 791 -2.07 -19.88 -0.09
CA GLY A 791 -0.63 -19.87 -0.25
C GLY A 791 -0.19 -18.61 -0.98
N ALA A 792 0.94 -18.08 -0.54
CA ALA A 792 1.59 -16.93 -1.15
C ALA A 792 3.06 -17.24 -1.42
N SER A 793 3.61 -16.67 -2.48
CA SER A 793 5.02 -16.81 -2.84
C SER A 793 5.49 -15.59 -3.63
N THR A 794 6.77 -15.59 -3.99
CA THR A 794 7.27 -14.74 -5.06
C THR A 794 8.10 -15.55 -6.05
N ASP A 795 8.24 -15.02 -7.26
CA ASP A 795 8.99 -15.58 -8.37
C ASP A 795 10.50 -15.73 -8.08
N GLY A 796 11.01 -15.04 -7.06
CA GLY A 796 12.41 -15.07 -6.70
C GLY A 796 13.29 -14.55 -7.82
N ARG A 797 14.45 -15.17 -8.04
CA ARG A 797 15.39 -14.76 -9.09
C ARG A 797 14.83 -15.03 -10.49
N GLY A 798 14.57 -13.96 -11.24
CA GLY A 798 14.06 -14.03 -12.62
C GLY A 798 14.89 -13.26 -13.64
N LYS A 799 14.51 -13.37 -14.93
CA LYS A 799 15.15 -12.61 -16.03
C LYS A 799 14.83 -11.11 -15.99
N SER A 800 13.68 -10.75 -15.45
CA SER A 800 13.16 -9.39 -15.36
C SER A 800 12.06 -9.34 -14.32
N ILE A 801 11.87 -8.19 -13.66
CA ILE A 801 10.75 -7.95 -12.73
C ILE A 801 9.38 -7.98 -13.42
N PHE A 802 9.36 -7.90 -14.76
CA PHE A 802 8.15 -7.94 -15.57
C PHE A 802 7.74 -9.35 -16.00
N ALA A 803 8.62 -10.35 -15.82
CA ALA A 803 8.40 -11.70 -16.32
C ALA A 803 7.92 -12.62 -15.20
N SER A 804 6.69 -13.11 -15.32
CA SER A 804 6.13 -14.11 -14.40
C SER A 804 6.94 -15.41 -14.43
N GLN A 805 7.04 -16.10 -13.29
CA GLN A 805 7.71 -17.39 -13.18
C GLN A 805 6.75 -18.50 -12.79
N GLU A 806 6.71 -19.56 -13.60
CA GLU A 806 5.91 -20.76 -13.34
C GLU A 806 6.19 -21.34 -11.95
N ARG A 807 7.47 -21.38 -11.54
CA ARG A 807 7.90 -21.92 -10.25
C ARG A 807 7.30 -21.16 -9.06
N GLY A 808 7.21 -19.84 -9.15
CA GLY A 808 6.59 -19.02 -8.11
C GLY A 808 5.10 -19.38 -7.96
N GLN A 809 4.40 -19.50 -9.08
CA GLN A 809 2.98 -19.85 -9.12
C GLN A 809 2.73 -21.27 -8.60
N GLU A 810 3.54 -22.27 -8.99
CA GLU A 810 3.51 -23.63 -8.43
C GLU A 810 3.63 -23.61 -6.90
N LEU A 811 4.57 -22.83 -6.38
CA LEU A 811 4.84 -22.75 -4.94
C LEU A 811 3.65 -22.14 -4.17
N ALA A 812 2.98 -21.12 -4.73
CA ALA A 812 1.77 -20.56 -4.13
C ALA A 812 0.64 -21.61 -4.06
N MET A 813 0.42 -22.37 -5.13
CA MET A 813 -0.58 -23.45 -5.16
C MET A 813 -0.24 -24.55 -4.15
N GLN A 814 1.01 -25.01 -4.11
CA GLN A 814 1.47 -26.03 -3.17
C GLN A 814 1.29 -25.60 -1.71
N ARG A 815 1.56 -24.32 -1.39
CA ARG A 815 1.33 -23.76 -0.05
C ARG A 815 -0.15 -23.72 0.31
N ALA A 816 -1.02 -23.36 -0.63
CA ALA A 816 -2.46 -23.34 -0.40
C ALA A 816 -3.03 -24.76 -0.18
N LEU A 817 -2.52 -25.75 -0.91
CA LEU A 817 -2.86 -27.15 -0.71
C LEU A 817 -2.36 -27.67 0.65
N ALA A 818 -1.15 -27.29 1.05
CA ALA A 818 -0.62 -27.62 2.37
C ALA A 818 -1.45 -26.99 3.51
N ASP A 819 -1.87 -25.72 3.35
CA ASP A 819 -2.70 -25.01 4.34
C ASP A 819 -4.12 -25.60 4.42
N SER A 820 -4.72 -25.94 3.27
CA SER A 820 -6.07 -26.55 3.21
C SER A 820 -6.10 -28.05 3.52
N ARG A 821 -4.96 -28.73 3.41
CA ARG A 821 -4.84 -30.21 3.39
C ARG A 821 -5.67 -30.86 2.28
N ALA A 822 -5.99 -30.11 1.22
CA ALA A 822 -6.68 -30.65 0.06
C ALA A 822 -5.68 -31.39 -0.83
N GLU A 823 -6.11 -32.54 -1.36
CA GLU A 823 -5.36 -33.24 -2.39
C GLU A 823 -5.42 -32.45 -3.70
N PRO A 824 -4.34 -32.32 -4.48
CA PRO A 824 -4.35 -31.57 -5.74
C PRO A 824 -5.46 -32.05 -6.68
N GLY A 825 -5.65 -33.37 -6.79
CA GLY A 825 -6.69 -33.96 -7.64
C GLY A 825 -8.13 -33.73 -7.16
N SER A 826 -8.35 -33.01 -6.05
CA SER A 826 -9.69 -32.66 -5.57
C SER A 826 -10.14 -31.25 -5.98
N ILE A 827 -9.24 -30.43 -6.53
CA ILE A 827 -9.57 -29.12 -7.07
C ILE A 827 -10.23 -29.31 -8.44
N GLN A 828 -11.50 -28.92 -8.58
CA GLN A 828 -12.25 -29.14 -9.83
C GLN A 828 -12.39 -27.88 -10.68
N TYR A 829 -12.26 -26.70 -10.07
CA TYR A 829 -12.36 -25.42 -10.77
C TYR A 829 -11.26 -24.46 -10.33
N VAL A 830 -10.65 -23.77 -11.28
CA VAL A 830 -9.74 -22.65 -11.02
C VAL A 830 -10.20 -21.42 -11.78
N GLU A 831 -10.55 -20.37 -11.05
CA GLU A 831 -10.61 -19.02 -11.60
C GLU A 831 -9.18 -18.50 -11.73
N ALA A 832 -8.68 -18.50 -12.96
CA ALA A 832 -7.33 -18.08 -13.28
C ALA A 832 -7.12 -16.58 -13.07
N HIS A 833 -5.86 -16.18 -12.96
CA HIS A 833 -5.46 -14.80 -13.17
C HIS A 833 -5.78 -14.42 -14.62
N GLY A 834 -5.44 -15.24 -15.61
CA GLY A 834 -5.95 -15.15 -16.98
C GLY A 834 -5.84 -13.74 -17.56
N SER A 835 -4.62 -13.23 -17.59
CA SER A 835 -4.33 -11.83 -17.93
C SER A 835 -4.58 -11.50 -19.40
N GLY A 836 -4.50 -12.49 -20.30
CA GLY A 836 -4.44 -12.24 -21.73
C GLY A 836 -3.06 -11.78 -22.22
N MET A 837 -2.06 -11.75 -21.33
CA MET A 837 -0.65 -11.56 -21.67
C MET A 837 -0.01 -12.94 -21.87
N PRO A 838 0.63 -13.23 -23.01
CA PRO A 838 1.36 -14.48 -23.21
C PRO A 838 2.40 -14.75 -22.12
N GLU A 839 3.09 -13.72 -21.63
CA GLU A 839 4.11 -13.81 -20.58
C GLU A 839 3.55 -14.23 -19.21
N GLY A 840 2.24 -14.07 -18.99
CA GLY A 840 1.55 -14.50 -17.77
C GLY A 840 0.75 -15.79 -17.95
N ASP A 841 0.07 -15.93 -19.09
CA ASP A 841 -0.85 -17.04 -19.35
C ASP A 841 -0.10 -18.36 -19.58
N ILE A 842 1.08 -18.33 -20.21
CA ILE A 842 1.92 -19.53 -20.44
C ILE A 842 2.41 -20.13 -19.11
N PRO A 843 3.09 -19.38 -18.22
CA PRO A 843 3.49 -19.94 -16.93
C PRO A 843 2.28 -20.35 -16.07
N GLU A 844 1.16 -19.62 -16.13
CA GLU A 844 -0.04 -19.99 -15.37
C GLU A 844 -0.60 -21.35 -15.80
N ALA A 845 -0.75 -21.59 -17.09
CA ALA A 845 -1.22 -22.88 -17.59
C ALA A 845 -0.22 -24.01 -17.25
N GLY A 846 1.09 -23.75 -17.33
CA GLY A 846 2.12 -24.71 -16.94
C GLY A 846 2.03 -25.11 -15.47
N ALA A 847 1.91 -24.12 -14.57
CA ALA A 847 1.78 -24.35 -13.14
C ALA A 847 0.51 -25.16 -12.81
N LEU A 848 -0.63 -24.82 -13.44
CA LEU A 848 -1.88 -25.56 -13.29
C LEU A 848 -1.75 -27.02 -13.73
N LEU A 849 -1.14 -27.28 -14.89
CA LEU A 849 -0.90 -28.64 -15.38
C LEU A 849 -0.04 -29.44 -14.42
N LYS A 850 1.06 -28.87 -13.91
CA LYS A 850 1.97 -29.58 -13.00
C LYS A 850 1.32 -29.89 -11.65
N VAL A 851 0.60 -28.92 -11.06
CA VAL A 851 0.03 -29.09 -9.72
C VAL A 851 -1.26 -29.90 -9.78
N TYR A 852 -2.21 -29.51 -10.65
CA TYR A 852 -3.58 -30.03 -10.68
C TYR A 852 -3.87 -30.99 -11.83
N GLY A 853 -3.08 -30.98 -12.91
CA GLY A 853 -3.36 -31.80 -14.10
C GLY A 853 -3.42 -33.29 -13.80
N ARG A 854 -4.61 -33.89 -13.87
CA ARG A 854 -4.85 -35.34 -13.72
C ARG A 854 -5.81 -35.78 -14.83
N LYS A 855 -5.53 -36.94 -15.45
CA LYS A 855 -6.39 -37.47 -16.55
C LYS A 855 -7.76 -37.88 -16.06
N ASP A 856 -7.82 -38.54 -14.91
CA ASP A 856 -9.07 -39.10 -14.37
C ASP A 856 -9.95 -38.03 -13.70
N ASN A 857 -9.39 -36.85 -13.40
CA ASN A 857 -10.14 -35.71 -12.87
C ASN A 857 -9.56 -34.39 -13.42
N PRO A 858 -9.94 -34.01 -14.65
CA PRO A 858 -9.44 -32.78 -15.24
C PRO A 858 -10.00 -31.55 -14.52
N VAL A 859 -9.21 -30.49 -14.43
CA VAL A 859 -9.59 -29.24 -13.76
C VAL A 859 -10.17 -28.24 -14.78
N ALA A 860 -11.33 -27.67 -14.46
CA ALA A 860 -11.94 -26.63 -15.25
C ALA A 860 -11.26 -25.28 -14.99
N VAL A 861 -11.00 -24.50 -16.04
CA VAL A 861 -10.36 -23.18 -15.95
C VAL A 861 -11.34 -22.10 -16.39
N GLY A 862 -11.49 -21.06 -15.57
CA GLY A 862 -12.31 -19.87 -15.83
C GLY A 862 -11.51 -18.58 -15.77
N ALA A 863 -12.05 -17.51 -16.37
CA ALA A 863 -11.51 -16.15 -16.27
C ALA A 863 -12.61 -15.10 -16.48
N LEU A 864 -12.66 -14.08 -15.62
CA LEU A 864 -13.61 -12.96 -15.70
C LEU A 864 -13.12 -11.76 -16.52
N LYS A 865 -11.80 -11.58 -16.64
CA LYS A 865 -11.20 -10.41 -17.29
C LYS A 865 -11.67 -10.12 -18.74
N PRO A 866 -12.09 -11.11 -19.55
CA PRO A 866 -12.71 -10.85 -20.85
C PRO A 866 -14.01 -10.02 -20.78
N LEU A 867 -14.73 -10.08 -19.65
CA LEU A 867 -16.05 -9.46 -19.51
C LEU A 867 -16.01 -8.13 -18.77
N ILE A 868 -15.20 -8.06 -17.70
CA ILE A 868 -15.14 -6.90 -16.80
C ILE A 868 -13.83 -6.10 -16.92
N GLY A 869 -12.99 -6.44 -17.90
CA GLY A 869 -11.62 -5.93 -18.00
C GLY A 869 -10.73 -6.39 -16.84
N HIS A 870 -9.49 -5.94 -16.83
CA HIS A 870 -8.58 -6.13 -15.72
C HIS A 870 -8.82 -5.04 -14.65
N SER A 871 -9.55 -5.38 -13.59
CA SER A 871 -9.80 -4.49 -12.44
C SER A 871 -8.63 -4.36 -11.46
N TYR A 872 -7.39 -4.57 -11.92
CA TYR A 872 -6.14 -4.48 -11.15
C TYR A 872 -6.26 -5.11 -9.75
N ILE A 873 -6.10 -4.30 -8.70
CA ILE A 873 -6.17 -4.65 -7.28
C ILE A 873 -7.45 -5.40 -6.92
N ALA A 874 -8.58 -5.00 -7.51
CA ALA A 874 -9.90 -5.58 -7.24
C ALA A 874 -10.18 -6.86 -8.06
N SER A 875 -9.25 -7.30 -8.92
CA SER A 875 -9.47 -8.50 -9.76
C SER A 875 -9.66 -9.77 -8.93
N GLY A 876 -8.90 -9.90 -7.84
CA GLY A 876 -9.00 -11.06 -6.94
C GLY A 876 -10.38 -11.19 -6.28
N ALA A 877 -11.01 -10.07 -5.91
CA ALA A 877 -12.34 -10.09 -5.30
C ALA A 877 -13.41 -10.58 -6.29
N ALA A 878 -13.34 -10.15 -7.56
CA ALA A 878 -14.25 -10.60 -8.60
C ALA A 878 -14.17 -12.12 -8.78
N GLY A 879 -12.95 -12.64 -8.84
CA GLY A 879 -12.69 -14.07 -9.00
C GLY A 879 -13.20 -14.90 -7.82
N ILE A 880 -12.99 -14.44 -6.59
CA ILE A 880 -13.53 -15.10 -5.39
C ILE A 880 -15.06 -15.08 -5.41
N ILE A 881 -15.70 -13.95 -5.72
CA ILE A 881 -17.16 -13.87 -5.76
C ILE A 881 -17.74 -14.82 -6.81
N ARG A 882 -17.15 -14.90 -8.00
CA ARG A 882 -17.58 -15.87 -9.02
C ARG A 882 -17.37 -17.31 -8.58
N ALA A 883 -16.23 -17.63 -7.97
CA ALA A 883 -15.97 -18.97 -7.46
C ALA A 883 -16.94 -19.38 -6.35
N VAL A 884 -17.26 -18.45 -5.43
CA VAL A 884 -18.27 -18.66 -4.37
C VAL A 884 -19.65 -18.91 -4.98
N LEU A 885 -20.06 -18.11 -5.97
CA LEU A 885 -21.35 -18.30 -6.64
C LEU A 885 -21.36 -19.59 -7.46
N ALA A 886 -20.26 -19.98 -8.11
CA ALA A 886 -20.14 -21.26 -8.80
C ALA A 886 -20.35 -22.45 -7.85
N LEU A 887 -19.79 -22.39 -6.65
CA LEU A 887 -20.00 -23.39 -5.59
C LEU A 887 -21.49 -23.44 -5.16
N GLN A 888 -22.07 -22.29 -4.84
CA GLN A 888 -23.48 -22.18 -4.39
C GLN A 888 -24.48 -22.65 -5.45
N ARG A 889 -24.24 -22.30 -6.71
CA ARG A 889 -25.08 -22.67 -7.86
C ARG A 889 -24.73 -24.04 -8.43
N ARG A 890 -23.69 -24.70 -7.90
CA ARG A 890 -23.19 -26.02 -8.35
C ARG A 890 -23.03 -26.04 -9.88
N THR A 891 -22.43 -24.98 -10.43
CA THR A 891 -22.30 -24.74 -11.87
C THR A 891 -20.89 -24.27 -12.18
N LEU A 892 -20.20 -24.95 -13.10
CA LEU A 892 -18.93 -24.52 -13.66
C LEU A 892 -19.20 -23.39 -14.67
N PRO A 893 -18.67 -22.18 -14.44
CA PRO A 893 -18.90 -21.07 -15.34
C PRO A 893 -18.05 -21.19 -16.61
N PRO A 894 -18.47 -20.57 -17.72
CA PRO A 894 -17.71 -20.60 -18.97
C PRO A 894 -16.44 -19.73 -18.90
N ILE A 895 -15.47 -20.05 -19.75
CA ILE A 895 -14.32 -19.19 -20.06
C ILE A 895 -14.46 -18.60 -21.47
N PHE A 896 -14.24 -17.29 -21.55
CA PHE A 896 -14.30 -16.52 -22.79
C PHE A 896 -12.89 -16.32 -23.33
N THR A 897 -12.31 -17.39 -23.86
CA THR A 897 -11.03 -17.37 -24.58
C THR A 897 -11.25 -17.25 -26.09
N GLY A 898 -10.21 -16.87 -26.84
CA GLY A 898 -10.25 -16.84 -28.30
C GLY A 898 -10.51 -18.22 -28.93
N PRO A 899 -10.80 -18.28 -30.24
CA PRO A 899 -11.24 -19.51 -30.90
C PRO A 899 -10.17 -20.61 -30.87
N THR A 900 -8.89 -20.24 -30.84
CA THR A 900 -7.74 -21.14 -30.83
C THR A 900 -6.90 -20.92 -29.58
N LEU A 901 -6.51 -22.01 -28.92
CA LEU A 901 -5.62 -21.99 -27.75
C LEU A 901 -4.17 -21.74 -28.15
N ASN A 902 -3.37 -21.19 -27.25
CA ASN A 902 -1.97 -20.84 -27.52
C ASN A 902 -1.11 -22.10 -27.75
N PRO A 903 -0.46 -22.30 -28.92
CA PRO A 903 0.31 -23.51 -29.21
C PRO A 903 1.58 -23.66 -28.36
N ASN A 904 2.01 -22.61 -27.67
CA ASN A 904 3.19 -22.65 -26.78
C ASN A 904 2.87 -23.23 -25.40
N ILE A 905 1.58 -23.48 -25.10
CA ILE A 905 1.16 -24.18 -23.89
C ILE A 905 1.07 -25.68 -24.25
N PRO A 906 1.67 -26.59 -23.45
CA PRO A 906 1.67 -28.03 -23.73
C PRO A 906 0.30 -28.66 -23.39
N TRP A 907 -0.72 -28.32 -24.17
CA TRP A 907 -2.10 -28.74 -23.92
C TRP A 907 -2.25 -30.26 -23.87
N ASN A 908 -3.06 -30.70 -22.91
CA ASN A 908 -3.54 -32.06 -22.78
C ASN A 908 -5.01 -32.03 -22.31
N ASP A 909 -5.61 -33.21 -22.11
CA ASP A 909 -6.98 -33.38 -21.65
C ASP A 909 -7.19 -33.11 -20.15
N GLN A 910 -6.17 -32.61 -19.43
CA GLN A 910 -6.19 -32.42 -17.98
C GLN A 910 -6.61 -31.01 -17.54
N LEU A 911 -6.54 -30.01 -18.44
CA LEU A 911 -7.17 -28.70 -18.25
C LEU A 911 -8.35 -28.58 -19.22
N VAL A 912 -9.52 -28.21 -18.70
CA VAL A 912 -10.75 -28.12 -19.50
C VAL A 912 -11.29 -26.69 -19.53
N PHE A 913 -11.58 -26.22 -20.73
CA PHE A 913 -12.04 -24.87 -21.01
C PHE A 913 -13.48 -24.94 -21.50
N HIS A 914 -14.43 -24.81 -20.58
CA HIS A 914 -15.85 -24.85 -20.94
C HIS A 914 -16.27 -23.52 -21.59
N ARG A 915 -16.79 -23.58 -22.81
CA ARG A 915 -17.35 -22.38 -23.49
C ARG A 915 -18.80 -22.08 -23.12
N GLU A 916 -19.45 -23.02 -22.46
CA GLU A 916 -20.83 -22.93 -21.99
C GLU A 916 -20.90 -23.37 -20.53
N PRO A 917 -21.87 -22.86 -19.75
CA PRO A 917 -22.11 -23.34 -18.39
C PRO A 917 -22.29 -24.86 -18.32
N ARG A 918 -21.72 -25.49 -17.30
CA ARG A 918 -21.87 -26.93 -17.05
C ARG A 918 -22.28 -27.20 -15.62
N GLY A 919 -23.14 -28.18 -15.41
CA GLY A 919 -23.45 -28.65 -14.06
C GLY A 919 -22.16 -29.14 -13.37
N TRP A 920 -22.01 -28.83 -12.09
CA TRP A 920 -20.85 -29.22 -11.29
C TRP A 920 -21.28 -30.35 -10.33
N PRO A 921 -21.10 -31.63 -10.69
CA PRO A 921 -21.40 -32.73 -9.78
C PRO A 921 -20.39 -32.79 -8.63
N SER A 922 -20.79 -33.35 -7.48
CA SER A 922 -19.84 -33.71 -6.43
C SER A 922 -19.08 -34.97 -6.85
N SER A 923 -17.77 -35.03 -6.55
CA SER A 923 -16.88 -36.13 -6.91
C SER A 923 -16.47 -36.97 -5.68
N GLY A 924 -17.42 -37.26 -4.77
CA GLY A 924 -17.15 -38.03 -3.54
C GLY A 924 -16.51 -37.23 -2.40
N GLY A 925 -16.53 -35.91 -2.50
CA GLY A 925 -16.07 -34.94 -1.50
C GLY A 925 -16.69 -33.56 -1.74
N PRO A 926 -16.33 -32.52 -0.95
CA PRO A 926 -16.84 -31.18 -1.20
C PRO A 926 -16.37 -30.67 -2.56
N ARG A 927 -17.21 -29.87 -3.23
CA ARG A 927 -16.77 -29.07 -4.37
C ARG A 927 -15.70 -28.09 -3.94
N ARG A 928 -14.63 -28.00 -4.72
CA ARG A 928 -13.49 -27.13 -4.48
C ARG A 928 -13.18 -26.27 -5.69
N ALA A 929 -13.21 -24.97 -5.46
CA ALA A 929 -12.68 -23.98 -6.39
C ALA A 929 -11.33 -23.48 -5.88
N ALA A 930 -10.53 -22.90 -6.77
CA ALA A 930 -9.44 -22.04 -6.39
C ALA A 930 -9.40 -20.76 -7.22
N VAL A 931 -8.72 -19.73 -6.69
CA VAL A 931 -8.55 -18.44 -7.38
C VAL A 931 -7.08 -18.04 -7.37
N ASN A 932 -6.57 -17.69 -8.57
CA ASN A 932 -5.23 -17.19 -8.78
C ASN A 932 -5.21 -15.65 -8.81
N ALA A 933 -4.23 -15.04 -8.15
CA ALA A 933 -3.91 -13.63 -8.35
C ALA A 933 -2.40 -13.42 -8.36
N TYR A 934 -1.89 -12.95 -9.50
CA TYR A 934 -0.46 -12.72 -9.73
C TYR A 934 -0.22 -11.24 -9.94
N GLY A 935 0.67 -10.68 -9.13
CA GLY A 935 1.02 -9.28 -9.13
C GLY A 935 2.30 -9.02 -9.91
N PHE A 936 2.30 -7.90 -10.64
CA PHE A 936 3.53 -7.35 -11.20
C PHE A 936 4.62 -7.20 -10.12
N GLY A 937 5.89 -7.45 -10.47
CA GLY A 937 6.97 -7.59 -9.48
C GLY A 937 7.16 -9.01 -8.96
N GLY A 938 6.30 -9.95 -9.37
CA GLY A 938 6.48 -11.39 -9.18
C GLY A 938 5.88 -11.93 -7.88
N THR A 939 4.85 -11.31 -7.31
CA THR A 939 4.14 -11.82 -6.13
C THR A 939 2.97 -12.71 -6.57
N ASN A 940 2.79 -13.87 -5.94
CA ASN A 940 1.78 -14.85 -6.33
C ASN A 940 0.93 -15.27 -5.15
N TYR A 941 -0.39 -15.27 -5.31
CA TYR A 941 -1.36 -15.77 -4.34
C TYR A 941 -2.30 -16.81 -4.97
N HIS A 942 -2.64 -17.82 -4.17
CA HIS A 942 -3.59 -18.87 -4.52
C HIS A 942 -4.49 -19.18 -3.32
N VAL A 943 -5.81 -19.10 -3.48
CA VAL A 943 -6.77 -19.41 -2.42
C VAL A 943 -7.64 -20.60 -2.83
N VAL A 944 -7.85 -21.53 -1.90
CA VAL A 944 -8.73 -22.71 -2.05
C VAL A 944 -10.04 -22.45 -1.31
N LEU A 945 -11.15 -22.60 -2.02
CA LEU A 945 -12.51 -22.41 -1.56
C LEU A 945 -13.27 -23.74 -1.59
N GLU A 946 -14.07 -24.00 -0.56
CA GLU A 946 -14.93 -25.18 -0.45
C GLU A 946 -16.40 -24.77 -0.27
N GLU A 947 -17.31 -25.60 -0.78
CA GLU A 947 -18.72 -25.51 -0.38
C GLU A 947 -18.86 -25.82 1.12
N CYS A 948 -19.74 -25.11 1.82
CA CYS A 948 -20.04 -25.46 3.21
C CYS A 948 -20.91 -26.71 3.23
N ALA A 949 -20.52 -27.73 4.00
CA ALA A 949 -21.41 -28.86 4.29
C ALA A 949 -22.67 -28.34 5.01
N GLU A 950 -23.84 -28.84 4.59
CA GLU A 950 -25.15 -28.54 5.18
C GLU A 950 -25.24 -28.96 6.66
#